data_AF-Q9WTX8-F1
#
_entry.id   AF-Q9WTX8-F1
#
_cell.length_a   1.000
_cell.length_b   1.000
_cell.length_c   1.000
_cell.angle_alpha   90.00
_cell.angle_beta   90.00
_cell.angle_gamma   90.00
#
_symmetry.space_group_name_H-M   'P 1'
#
loop_
_entity.id
_entity.type
_entity.pdbx_description
1 polymer ?
#
loop_
_entity_poly.entity_id
_entity_poly.type
_entity_poly.pdbx_seq_one_letter_code
_entity_poly.pdbx_strand_id
1 'polypeptide(L)'
;MEDLGENTTVLSSLRSLNNFISQRMEGTSGLDVSTSASGSLQKQYEYHMQLEERAEQIRSKSYLIQVEREKMQMELSHKRARVELERAASTNARNYEREVDRNQELLARIRQLQECEATAEEKMREQLERHRLCKQNLDAVSQQLREQEDSLASAREMISSLKGRVSELQLSAMDQKVQVKRLESEKQELKEQLELQQRKWQEANQKIQELQASQDERAEHEQKIKDLEQKLCLQEQDAAVVKSMKSELMRMPRMERELKRLHEENTHLREMKETNGLLTEELEGLQRKLSRQEKMQEALVDLELEKEKLLAKLQSWENLDQTMGLNLRTPEDLSRFVVELQQRELTLKEKNNSITSSARGLEKVQQQLQDEVRQANAQLLEERKKRETHEALARRLQKRNALLTKERDGMRAILGSYDSELTQTEYSTQLTQRLWEAEDMVQKVHAHSSEMEAQLSQALEELGVQKQRADTLEMELKMLKAQTSSAESSFSFCKEEVDALRLKVEELEGERSRLEQEKQVLEMQMEKLTLQGDYNQSRTKVLHMSLNPISMARQRQHEDHDRLQEECERLRGLVHALERGGPIPADLEAASSLPSSKEVAELRKQVESAELKNQRLKEVFQTKIQEFRKVCYTLTGYQIDVTTESQYRLTSRYAEHQTDCLIFKATGPSGSKMQLLETEFSRSVPELIELHLLQQDSIPAFLSALTIELFSRQTSI
;
A
#
# COMPACT_ATOMS: atom_id res chain seq x y z
N MET A 1 -98.33 34.45 -16.47
CA MET A 1 -99.42 35.07 -15.68
C MET A 1 -100.39 35.66 -16.67
N GLU A 2 -101.33 34.82 -17.06
CA GLU A 2 -102.50 35.15 -17.86
C GLU A 2 -103.59 35.50 -16.84
N ASP A 3 -103.99 36.76 -16.76
CA ASP A 3 -105.22 37.16 -16.06
C ASP A 3 -106.11 37.91 -17.06
N LEU A 4 -106.56 37.17 -18.07
CA LEU A 4 -107.67 37.55 -18.95
C LEU A 4 -108.98 37.14 -18.27
N GLY A 5 -109.28 37.82 -17.15
CA GLY A 5 -110.57 37.77 -16.45
C GLY A 5 -111.49 38.86 -16.98
N GLU A 6 -111.95 38.68 -18.21
CA GLU A 6 -112.82 39.57 -18.96
C GLU A 6 -114.21 39.81 -18.33
N ASN A 7 -114.61 41.08 -18.29
CA ASN A 7 -115.85 41.62 -18.90
C ASN A 7 -117.22 40.94 -18.64
N THR A 8 -117.45 40.34 -17.47
CA THR A 8 -118.79 39.83 -17.10
C THR A 8 -119.85 40.92 -16.86
N THR A 9 -119.45 42.14 -16.47
CA THR A 9 -120.39 43.25 -16.18
C THR A 9 -120.95 43.91 -17.44
N VAL A 10 -120.17 44.04 -18.51
CA VAL A 10 -120.60 44.68 -19.77
C VAL A 10 -121.68 43.84 -20.48
N LEU A 11 -121.55 42.50 -20.46
CA LEU A 11 -122.52 41.58 -21.10
C LEU A 11 -123.88 41.52 -20.39
N SER A 12 -123.94 41.77 -19.08
CA SER A 12 -125.21 41.81 -18.33
C SER A 12 -126.02 43.09 -18.60
N SER A 13 -125.33 44.22 -18.77
CA SER A 13 -125.92 45.54 -19.03
C SER A 13 -126.56 45.63 -20.41
N LEU A 14 -125.96 44.98 -21.42
CA LEU A 14 -126.52 44.92 -22.78
C LEU A 14 -127.77 44.03 -22.88
N ARG A 15 -127.91 43.03 -21.99
CA ARG A 15 -129.05 42.10 -22.00
C ARG A 15 -130.34 42.73 -21.41
N SER A 16 -130.21 43.65 -20.45
CA SER A 16 -131.38 44.37 -19.89
C SER A 16 -131.91 45.47 -20.81
N LEU A 17 -131.04 46.15 -21.56
CA LEU A 17 -131.46 47.16 -22.54
C LEU A 17 -132.25 46.54 -23.70
N ASN A 18 -131.86 45.34 -24.14
CA ASN A 18 -132.56 44.65 -25.24
C ASN A 18 -133.98 44.18 -24.83
N ASN A 19 -134.20 43.87 -23.56
CA ASN A 19 -135.53 43.57 -23.02
C ASN A 19 -136.41 44.83 -22.88
N PHE A 20 -135.82 46.01 -22.64
CA PHE A 20 -136.55 47.26 -22.48
C PHE A 20 -137.05 47.84 -23.81
N ILE A 21 -136.34 47.60 -24.92
CA ILE A 21 -136.74 48.07 -26.25
C ILE A 21 -137.91 47.26 -26.82
N SER A 22 -138.11 46.01 -26.37
CA SER A 22 -139.14 45.11 -26.94
C SER A 22 -140.57 45.33 -26.40
N GLN A 23 -140.82 46.26 -25.47
CA GLN A 23 -142.15 46.42 -24.82
C GLN A 23 -142.76 47.84 -24.86
N ARG A 24 -142.41 48.67 -25.85
CA ARG A 24 -143.12 49.94 -26.12
C ARG A 24 -143.59 50.05 -27.57
N MET A 25 -144.71 49.42 -27.89
CA MET A 25 -145.64 49.92 -28.90
C MET A 25 -147.05 49.40 -28.63
N GLU A 26 -147.95 50.38 -28.41
CA GLU A 26 -149.38 50.38 -28.75
C GLU A 26 -150.41 49.66 -27.85
N GLY A 27 -151.49 50.41 -27.56
CA GLY A 27 -152.66 49.99 -26.78
C GLY A 27 -153.23 51.12 -25.90
N THR A 28 -153.56 52.29 -26.48
CA THR A 28 -154.90 52.74 -26.89
C THR A 28 -155.87 53.15 -25.75
N SER A 29 -155.96 54.47 -25.57
CA SER A 29 -157.16 55.32 -25.72
C SER A 29 -158.56 54.78 -25.35
N GLY A 30 -159.22 55.49 -24.43
CA GLY A 30 -160.69 55.67 -24.37
C GLY A 30 -160.96 57.08 -23.83
N LEU A 31 -161.39 58.04 -24.66
CA LEU A 31 -162.76 58.39 -25.13
C LEU A 31 -163.71 58.97 -24.06
N ASP A 32 -163.72 60.31 -23.99
CA ASP A 32 -164.76 61.24 -24.49
C ASP A 32 -166.23 61.22 -24.01
N VAL A 33 -166.72 62.47 -23.98
CA VAL A 33 -168.08 63.02 -24.22
C VAL A 33 -168.93 63.37 -23.00
N SER A 34 -169.19 64.67 -22.79
CA SER A 34 -170.51 65.19 -22.34
C SER A 34 -170.70 66.71 -22.52
N THR A 35 -171.62 67.05 -23.43
CA THR A 35 -172.76 67.98 -23.33
C THR A 35 -172.72 69.26 -22.48
N SER A 36 -172.74 70.39 -23.21
CA SER A 36 -173.76 71.46 -23.22
C SER A 36 -174.33 72.10 -21.94
N ALA A 37 -174.47 73.44 -22.06
CA ALA A 37 -175.32 74.38 -21.31
C ALA A 37 -174.63 75.18 -20.20
N SER A 38 -173.85 76.17 -20.67
CA SER A 38 -173.77 77.57 -20.20
C SER A 38 -174.44 77.88 -18.87
N GLY A 39 -173.61 78.00 -17.81
CA GLY A 39 -173.99 78.57 -16.52
C GLY A 39 -173.35 77.92 -15.28
N SER A 40 -172.83 76.67 -15.37
CA SER A 40 -172.22 75.92 -14.26
C SER A 40 -170.71 75.67 -14.37
N LEU A 41 -170.07 76.08 -15.48
CA LEU A 41 -168.68 75.77 -15.86
C LEU A 41 -167.63 76.20 -14.81
N GLN A 42 -167.87 77.29 -14.08
CA GLN A 42 -166.89 77.84 -13.14
C GLN A 42 -166.68 76.96 -11.89
N LYS A 43 -167.74 76.29 -11.38
CA LYS A 43 -167.61 75.35 -10.25
C LYS A 43 -166.92 74.04 -10.63
N GLN A 44 -167.10 73.57 -11.88
CA GLN A 44 -166.37 72.40 -12.38
C GLN A 44 -164.87 72.69 -12.56
N TYR A 45 -164.52 73.89 -13.03
CA TYR A 45 -163.12 74.32 -13.14
C TYR A 45 -162.40 74.34 -11.79
N GLU A 46 -163.03 74.89 -10.75
CA GLU A 46 -162.46 74.90 -9.39
C GLU A 46 -162.26 73.48 -8.84
N TYR A 47 -163.21 72.57 -9.07
CA TYR A 47 -163.10 71.18 -8.62
C TYR A 47 -161.98 70.41 -9.34
N HIS A 48 -161.86 70.57 -10.67
CA HIS A 48 -160.77 69.95 -11.44
C HIS A 48 -159.40 70.49 -11.04
N MET A 49 -159.28 71.80 -10.81
CA MET A 49 -158.02 72.42 -10.41
C MET A 49 -157.52 71.88 -9.05
N GLN A 50 -158.42 71.70 -8.07
CA GLN A 50 -158.07 71.08 -6.78
C GLN A 50 -157.62 69.62 -6.90
N LEU A 51 -158.18 68.88 -7.87
CA LEU A 51 -157.83 67.48 -8.13
C LEU A 51 -156.45 67.38 -8.79
N GLU A 52 -156.15 68.28 -9.72
CA GLU A 52 -154.85 68.42 -10.38
C GLU A 52 -153.75 68.77 -9.36
N GLU A 53 -154.00 69.75 -8.49
CA GLU A 53 -153.07 70.12 -7.41
C GLU A 53 -152.77 68.94 -6.47
N ARG A 54 -153.79 68.13 -6.11
CA ARG A 54 -153.58 66.90 -5.32
C ARG A 54 -152.77 65.87 -6.08
N ALA A 55 -153.01 65.69 -7.38
CA ALA A 55 -152.23 64.77 -8.20
C ALA A 55 -150.77 65.23 -8.34
N GLU A 56 -150.51 66.53 -8.47
CA GLU A 56 -149.15 67.09 -8.44
C GLU A 56 -148.48 66.93 -7.08
N GLN A 57 -149.20 67.10 -5.97
CA GLN A 57 -148.68 66.81 -4.63
C GLN A 57 -148.33 65.34 -4.43
N ILE A 58 -149.13 64.40 -4.96
CA ILE A 58 -148.82 62.97 -4.89
C ILE A 58 -147.62 62.62 -5.78
N ARG A 59 -147.55 63.18 -7.00
CA ARG A 59 -146.43 62.97 -7.93
C ARG A 59 -145.12 63.52 -7.36
N SER A 60 -145.13 64.74 -6.83
CA SER A 60 -143.95 65.34 -6.17
C SER A 60 -143.50 64.56 -4.92
N LYS A 61 -144.42 64.10 -4.07
CA LYS A 61 -144.09 63.23 -2.92
C LYS A 61 -143.54 61.88 -3.36
N SER A 62 -144.13 61.26 -4.37
CA SER A 62 -143.65 59.97 -4.90
C SER A 62 -142.26 60.11 -5.53
N TYR A 63 -142.03 61.20 -6.27
CA TYR A 63 -140.73 61.55 -6.82
C TYR A 63 -139.69 61.79 -5.72
N LEU A 64 -140.05 62.51 -4.65
CA LEU A 64 -139.21 62.70 -3.47
C LEU A 64 -138.82 61.37 -2.81
N ILE A 65 -139.78 60.48 -2.57
CA ILE A 65 -139.53 59.15 -1.98
C ILE A 65 -138.63 58.30 -2.87
N GLN A 66 -138.79 58.38 -4.19
CA GLN A 66 -137.95 57.66 -5.15
C GLN A 66 -136.51 58.18 -5.10
N VAL A 67 -136.31 59.51 -5.14
CA VAL A 67 -135.00 60.13 -5.03
C VAL A 67 -134.34 59.83 -3.67
N GLU A 68 -135.10 59.82 -2.58
CA GLU A 68 -134.59 59.43 -1.25
C GLU A 68 -134.16 57.96 -1.20
N ARG A 69 -134.92 57.05 -1.83
CA ARG A 69 -134.54 55.63 -1.96
C ARG A 69 -133.27 55.46 -2.77
N GLU A 70 -133.15 56.13 -3.91
CA GLU A 70 -131.96 56.08 -4.76
C GLU A 70 -130.74 56.66 -4.04
N LYS A 71 -130.89 57.80 -3.35
CA LYS A 71 -129.85 58.38 -2.50
C LYS A 71 -129.40 57.39 -1.42
N MET A 72 -130.33 56.80 -0.68
CA MET A 72 -130.00 55.83 0.37
C MET A 72 -129.32 54.58 -0.20
N GLN A 73 -129.75 54.09 -1.36
CA GLN A 73 -129.13 52.96 -2.04
C GLN A 73 -127.71 53.29 -2.52
N MET A 74 -127.51 54.46 -3.12
CA MET A 74 -126.19 54.96 -3.52
C MET A 74 -125.27 55.13 -2.31
N GLU A 75 -125.74 55.73 -1.21
CA GLU A 75 -124.97 55.87 0.03
C GLU A 75 -124.55 54.52 0.63
N LEU A 76 -125.46 53.53 0.64
CA LEU A 76 -125.14 52.17 1.09
C LEU A 76 -124.13 51.50 0.17
N SER A 77 -124.23 51.69 -1.15
CA SER A 77 -123.27 51.15 -2.12
C SER A 77 -121.88 51.78 -1.96
N HIS A 78 -121.80 53.11 -1.78
CA HIS A 78 -120.55 53.82 -1.51
C HIS A 78 -119.93 53.39 -0.18
N LYS A 79 -120.74 53.20 0.88
CA LYS A 79 -120.26 52.65 2.16
C LYS A 79 -119.67 51.25 1.99
N ARG A 80 -120.34 50.36 1.23
CA ARG A 80 -119.83 49.00 0.95
C ARG A 80 -118.52 49.03 0.17
N ALA A 81 -118.47 49.77 -0.94
CA ALA A 81 -117.27 49.90 -1.76
C ALA A 81 -116.09 50.47 -0.97
N ARG A 82 -116.33 51.47 -0.10
CA ARG A 82 -115.30 52.02 0.77
C ARG A 82 -114.79 51.00 1.79
N VAL A 83 -115.67 50.26 2.45
CA VAL A 83 -115.28 49.22 3.40
C VAL A 83 -114.52 48.08 2.71
N GLU A 84 -114.91 47.70 1.49
CA GLU A 84 -114.21 46.68 0.71
C GLU A 84 -112.82 47.15 0.27
N LEU A 85 -112.68 48.41 -0.19
CA LEU A 85 -111.38 49.00 -0.51
C LEU A 85 -110.48 49.13 0.72
N GLU A 86 -111.02 49.56 1.86
CA GLU A 86 -110.26 49.64 3.12
C GLU A 86 -109.82 48.25 3.61
N ARG A 87 -110.67 47.23 3.45
CA ARG A 87 -110.31 45.83 3.74
C ARG A 87 -109.23 45.32 2.80
N ALA A 88 -109.37 45.52 1.50
CA ALA A 88 -108.38 45.11 0.50
C ALA A 88 -107.03 45.82 0.71
N ALA A 89 -107.05 47.11 1.02
CA ALA A 89 -105.86 47.88 1.38
C ALA A 89 -105.20 47.35 2.66
N SER A 90 -106.00 47.04 3.70
CA SER A 90 -105.49 46.47 4.96
C SER A 90 -104.91 45.07 4.78
N THR A 91 -105.54 44.20 3.97
CA THR A 91 -105.01 42.87 3.66
C THR A 91 -103.74 42.95 2.83
N ASN A 92 -103.69 43.86 1.85
CA ASN A 92 -102.48 44.08 1.05
C ASN A 92 -101.34 44.66 1.90
N ALA A 93 -101.60 45.63 2.77
CA ALA A 93 -100.61 46.17 3.70
C ALA A 93 -100.01 45.07 4.59
N ARG A 94 -100.85 44.20 5.19
CA ARG A 94 -100.38 43.06 5.99
C ARG A 94 -99.58 42.04 5.17
N ASN A 95 -99.96 41.81 3.90
CA ASN A 95 -99.20 40.92 3.03
C ASN A 95 -97.83 41.51 2.68
N TYR A 96 -97.76 42.82 2.39
CA TYR A 96 -96.49 43.50 2.16
C TYR A 96 -95.60 43.51 3.40
N GLU A 97 -96.15 43.74 4.60
CA GLU A 97 -95.40 43.63 5.87
C GLU A 97 -94.81 42.23 6.03
N ARG A 98 -95.61 41.17 5.85
CA ARG A 98 -95.11 39.78 5.92
C ARG A 98 -94.03 39.47 4.89
N GLU A 99 -94.16 39.99 3.66
CA GLU A 99 -93.13 39.84 2.63
C GLU A 99 -91.87 40.63 2.97
N VAL A 100 -91.99 41.81 3.58
CA VAL A 100 -90.83 42.57 4.07
C VAL A 100 -90.12 41.80 5.19
N ASP A 101 -90.86 41.25 6.16
CA ASP A 101 -90.29 40.44 7.25
C ASP A 101 -89.56 39.20 6.71
N ARG A 102 -90.18 38.46 5.78
CA ARG A 102 -89.55 37.31 5.11
C ARG A 102 -88.29 37.71 4.35
N ASN A 103 -88.33 38.84 3.62
CA ASN A 103 -87.16 39.35 2.91
C ASN A 103 -86.05 39.75 3.90
N GLN A 104 -86.38 40.32 5.06
CA GLN A 104 -85.41 40.63 6.11
C GLN A 104 -84.79 39.36 6.71
N GLU A 105 -85.58 38.32 6.97
CA GLU A 105 -85.09 37.01 7.42
C GLU A 105 -84.15 36.35 6.40
N LEU A 106 -84.52 36.38 5.11
CA LEU A 106 -83.67 35.88 4.02
C LEU A 106 -82.37 36.68 3.90
N LEU A 107 -82.42 38.01 3.98
CA LEU A 107 -81.23 38.85 3.98
C LEU A 107 -80.33 38.57 5.19
N ALA A 108 -80.90 38.37 6.37
CA ALA A 108 -80.15 37.98 7.57
C ALA A 108 -79.50 36.60 7.38
N ARG A 109 -80.20 35.65 6.76
CA ARG A 109 -79.66 34.31 6.48
C ARG A 109 -78.53 34.35 5.45
N ILE A 110 -78.66 35.16 4.40
CA ILE A 110 -77.62 35.38 3.40
C ILE A 110 -76.37 35.99 4.06
N ARG A 111 -76.54 37.00 4.93
CA ARG A 111 -75.41 37.59 5.67
C ARG A 111 -74.72 36.57 6.57
N GLN A 112 -75.47 35.75 7.31
CA GLN A 112 -74.89 34.68 8.12
C GLN A 112 -74.10 33.66 7.28
N LEU A 113 -74.63 33.28 6.11
CA LEU A 113 -73.93 32.36 5.21
C LEU A 113 -72.66 33.01 4.63
N GLN A 114 -72.70 34.29 4.24
CA GLN A 114 -71.53 35.04 3.79
C GLN A 114 -70.46 35.17 4.89
N GLU A 115 -70.85 35.39 6.14
CA GLU A 115 -69.93 35.39 7.28
C GLU A 115 -69.35 34.00 7.56
N CYS A 116 -70.17 32.94 7.47
CA CYS A 116 -69.71 31.56 7.62
C CYS A 116 -68.73 31.17 6.49
N GLU A 117 -69.00 31.61 5.26
CA GLU A 117 -68.13 31.39 4.10
C GLU A 117 -66.82 32.17 4.26
N ALA A 118 -66.87 33.46 4.63
CA ALA A 118 -65.69 34.27 4.89
C ALA A 118 -64.81 33.67 6.00
N THR A 119 -65.40 33.23 7.11
CA THR A 119 -64.64 32.59 8.21
C THR A 119 -64.09 31.22 7.82
N ALA A 120 -64.76 30.46 6.96
CA ALA A 120 -64.25 29.21 6.41
C ALA A 120 -63.08 29.46 5.44
N GLU A 121 -63.19 30.47 4.57
CA GLU A 121 -62.13 30.89 3.67
C GLU A 121 -60.90 31.38 4.43
N GLU A 122 -61.07 32.20 5.47
CA GLU A 122 -59.98 32.64 6.35
C GLU A 122 -59.27 31.45 6.99
N LYS A 123 -60.01 30.50 7.56
CA LYS A 123 -59.42 29.27 8.11
C LYS A 123 -58.67 28.46 7.05
N MET A 124 -59.18 28.36 5.84
CA MET A 124 -58.50 27.67 4.74
C MET A 124 -57.22 28.40 4.31
N ARG A 125 -57.25 29.73 4.20
CA ARG A 125 -56.06 30.54 3.93
C ARG A 125 -55.01 30.36 5.03
N GLU A 126 -55.39 30.39 6.30
CA GLU A 126 -54.46 30.13 7.39
C GLU A 126 -53.86 28.71 7.35
N GLN A 127 -54.66 27.68 7.01
CA GLN A 127 -54.15 26.32 6.85
C GLN A 127 -53.16 26.21 5.69
N LEU A 128 -53.43 26.88 4.57
CA LEU A 128 -52.51 26.95 3.44
C LEU A 128 -51.21 27.68 3.80
N GLU A 129 -51.27 28.78 4.54
CA GLU A 129 -50.07 29.48 5.03
C GLU A 129 -49.28 28.64 6.04
N ARG A 130 -49.96 27.97 6.99
CA ARG A 130 -49.30 27.01 7.91
C ARG A 130 -48.63 25.88 7.14
N HIS A 131 -49.29 25.33 6.13
CA HIS A 131 -48.72 24.28 5.28
C HIS A 131 -47.53 24.79 4.44
N ARG A 132 -47.62 26.00 3.89
CA ARG A 132 -46.52 26.66 3.17
C ARG A 132 -45.30 26.87 4.07
N LEU A 133 -45.50 27.42 5.27
CA LEU A 133 -44.44 27.61 6.26
C LEU A 133 -43.86 26.28 6.75
N CYS A 134 -44.70 25.28 7.00
CA CYS A 134 -44.23 23.94 7.38
C CYS A 134 -43.38 23.31 6.27
N LYS A 135 -43.80 23.42 5.00
CA LYS A 135 -43.02 22.95 3.86
C LYS A 135 -41.69 23.68 3.73
N GLN A 136 -41.66 25.01 3.84
CA GLN A 136 -40.43 25.79 3.82
C GLN A 136 -39.47 25.40 4.95
N ASN A 137 -40.00 25.19 6.16
CA ASN A 137 -39.20 24.74 7.30
C ASN A 137 -38.65 23.32 7.07
N LEU A 138 -39.44 22.40 6.52
CA LEU A 138 -38.99 21.05 6.17
C LEU A 138 -37.91 21.08 5.08
N ASP A 139 -38.08 21.91 4.05
CA ASP A 139 -37.09 22.09 2.98
C ASP A 139 -35.79 22.68 3.53
N ALA A 140 -35.86 23.68 4.41
CA ALA A 140 -34.69 24.28 5.07
C ALA A 140 -33.96 23.29 5.98
N VAL A 141 -34.68 22.52 6.80
CA VAL A 141 -34.10 21.46 7.65
C VAL A 141 -33.48 20.36 6.78
N SER A 142 -34.12 20.00 5.66
CA SER A 142 -33.58 19.01 4.73
C SER A 142 -32.29 19.49 4.04
N GLN A 143 -32.20 20.79 3.70
CA GLN A 143 -30.97 21.39 3.18
C GLN A 143 -29.86 21.40 4.22
N GLN A 144 -30.15 21.83 5.45
CA GLN A 144 -29.18 21.79 6.56
C GLN A 144 -28.70 20.36 6.85
N LEU A 145 -29.59 19.37 6.81
CA LEU A 145 -29.21 17.97 7.01
C LEU A 145 -28.23 17.50 5.92
N ARG A 146 -28.49 17.83 4.65
CA ARG A 146 -27.59 17.51 3.53
C ARG A 146 -26.22 18.19 3.68
N GLU A 147 -26.19 19.46 4.04
CA GLU A 147 -24.93 20.18 4.30
C GLU A 147 -24.14 19.54 5.44
N GLN A 148 -24.82 19.11 6.51
CA GLN A 148 -24.19 18.38 7.61
C GLN A 148 -23.67 17.01 7.16
N GLU A 149 -24.43 16.26 6.35
CA GLU A 149 -23.99 14.99 5.78
C GLU A 149 -22.75 15.13 4.89
N ASP A 150 -22.71 16.15 4.02
CA ASP A 150 -21.56 16.47 3.17
C ASP A 150 -20.34 16.90 4.00
N SER A 151 -20.56 17.71 5.05
CA SER A 151 -19.50 18.10 5.99
C SER A 151 -18.94 16.90 6.78
N LEU A 152 -19.81 15.94 7.13
CA LEU A 152 -19.40 14.70 7.80
C LEU A 152 -18.69 13.75 6.83
N ALA A 153 -19.10 13.68 5.57
CA ALA A 153 -18.43 12.91 4.53
C ALA A 153 -17.01 13.43 4.27
N SER A 154 -16.87 14.75 4.06
CA SER A 154 -15.55 15.38 3.90
C SER A 154 -14.67 15.24 5.15
N ALA A 155 -15.23 15.34 6.35
CA ALA A 155 -14.49 15.06 7.60
C ALA A 155 -14.04 13.59 7.70
N ARG A 156 -14.88 12.62 7.29
CA ARG A 156 -14.52 11.19 7.24
C ARG A 156 -13.39 10.93 6.24
N GLU A 157 -13.45 11.54 5.06
CA GLU A 157 -12.38 11.47 4.07
C GLU A 157 -11.07 12.06 4.62
N MET A 158 -11.14 13.23 5.26
CA MET A 158 -9.98 13.84 5.92
C MET A 158 -9.40 12.92 7.00
N ILE A 159 -10.23 12.32 7.85
CA ILE A 159 -9.79 11.33 8.86
C ILE A 159 -9.16 10.11 8.20
N SER A 160 -9.71 9.60 7.09
CA SER A 160 -9.14 8.47 6.37
C SER A 160 -7.76 8.80 5.78
N SER A 161 -7.60 9.99 5.20
CA SER A 161 -6.33 10.47 4.66
C SER A 161 -5.28 10.67 5.77
N LEU A 162 -5.69 11.22 6.92
CA LEU A 162 -4.83 11.39 8.08
C LEU A 162 -4.43 10.04 8.69
N LYS A 163 -5.35 9.07 8.79
CA LYS A 163 -5.03 7.71 9.22
C LYS A 163 -4.05 7.02 8.27
N GLY A 164 -4.22 7.21 6.96
CA GLY A 164 -3.28 6.75 5.94
C GLY A 164 -1.89 7.35 6.16
N ARG A 165 -1.79 8.68 6.26
CA ARG A 165 -0.53 9.39 6.53
C ARG A 165 0.11 8.99 7.86
N VAL A 166 -0.67 8.77 8.92
CA VAL A 166 -0.17 8.28 10.21
C VAL A 166 0.41 6.88 10.06
N SER A 167 -0.23 6.00 9.30
CA SER A 167 0.26 4.63 9.04
C SER A 167 1.55 4.65 8.22
N GLU A 168 1.62 5.48 7.18
CA GLU A 168 2.84 5.70 6.37
C GLU A 168 4.00 6.24 7.24
N LEU A 169 3.74 7.22 8.08
CA LEU A 169 4.74 7.76 9.02
C LEU A 169 5.15 6.73 10.07
N GLN A 170 4.24 5.87 10.55
CA GLN A 170 4.57 4.78 11.47
C GLN A 170 5.47 3.73 10.80
N LEU A 171 5.19 3.36 9.55
CA LEU A 171 6.04 2.45 8.76
C LEU A 171 7.41 3.06 8.49
N SER A 172 7.47 4.33 8.07
CA SER A 172 8.73 5.06 7.86
C SER A 172 9.55 5.20 9.14
N ALA A 173 8.89 5.51 10.27
CA ALA A 173 9.56 5.58 11.58
C ALA A 173 10.06 4.21 12.05
N MET A 174 9.35 3.12 11.74
CA MET A 174 9.80 1.76 12.04
C MET A 174 11.01 1.37 11.20
N ASP A 175 11.00 1.68 9.90
CA ASP A 175 12.14 1.46 9.01
C ASP A 175 13.37 2.24 9.46
N GLN A 176 13.22 3.53 9.78
CA GLN A 176 14.29 4.35 10.36
C GLN A 176 14.81 3.78 11.68
N LYS A 177 13.94 3.27 12.57
CA LYS A 177 14.37 2.60 13.81
C LYS A 177 15.19 1.33 13.54
N VAL A 178 14.81 0.53 12.55
CA VAL A 178 15.57 -0.66 12.16
C VAL A 178 16.93 -0.27 11.57
N GLN A 179 16.99 0.78 10.74
CA GLN A 179 18.24 1.30 10.20
C GLN A 179 19.16 1.85 11.29
N VAL A 180 18.64 2.61 12.25
CA VAL A 180 19.41 3.12 13.40
C VAL A 180 19.98 1.97 14.22
N LYS A 181 19.18 0.94 14.55
CA LYS A 181 19.67 -0.24 15.28
C LYS A 181 20.77 -0.99 14.52
N ARG A 182 20.66 -1.10 13.19
CA ARG A 182 21.69 -1.72 12.35
C ARG A 182 22.99 -0.91 12.39
N LEU A 183 22.90 0.41 12.24
CA LEU A 183 24.08 1.29 12.33
C LEU A 183 24.69 1.29 13.75
N GLU A 184 23.87 1.14 14.79
CA GLU A 184 24.34 0.97 16.18
C GLU A 184 25.10 -0.35 16.37
N SER A 185 24.60 -1.47 15.84
CA SER A 185 25.31 -2.75 15.88
C SER A 185 26.61 -2.71 15.07
N GLU A 186 26.59 -2.16 13.85
CA GLU A 186 27.79 -2.01 13.01
C GLU A 186 28.84 -1.10 13.70
N LYS A 187 28.41 -0.01 14.34
CA LYS A 187 29.29 0.85 15.13
C LYS A 187 29.87 0.12 16.34
N GLN A 188 29.11 -0.76 16.99
CA GLN A 188 29.59 -1.55 18.12
C GLN A 188 30.61 -2.60 17.65
N GLU A 189 30.33 -3.33 16.57
CA GLU A 189 31.26 -4.30 15.97
C GLU A 189 32.57 -3.64 15.54
N LEU A 190 32.51 -2.47 14.88
CA LEU A 190 33.71 -1.72 14.48
C LEU A 190 34.50 -1.21 15.69
N LYS A 191 33.84 -0.84 16.79
CA LYS A 191 34.53 -0.47 18.04
C LYS A 191 35.22 -1.67 18.67
N GLU A 192 34.56 -2.82 18.74
CA GLU A 192 35.15 -4.06 19.28
C GLU A 192 36.35 -4.52 18.44
N GLN A 193 36.27 -4.39 17.11
CA GLN A 193 37.40 -4.63 16.20
C GLN A 193 38.54 -3.63 16.42
N LEU A 194 38.24 -2.34 16.59
CA LEU A 194 39.25 -1.32 16.89
C LEU A 194 39.95 -1.59 18.22
N GLU A 195 39.19 -1.94 19.27
CA GLU A 195 39.74 -2.31 20.56
C GLU A 195 40.61 -3.57 20.49
N LEU A 196 40.20 -4.59 19.71
CA LEU A 196 41.00 -5.79 19.51
C LEU A 196 42.34 -5.47 18.81
N GLN A 197 42.32 -4.60 17.80
CA GLN A 197 43.53 -4.14 17.12
C GLN A 197 44.43 -3.29 18.03
N GLN A 198 43.84 -2.44 18.87
CA GLN A 198 44.58 -1.68 19.88
C GLN A 198 45.25 -2.60 20.92
N ARG A 199 44.56 -3.64 21.40
CA ARG A 199 45.13 -4.65 22.30
C ARG A 199 46.30 -5.38 21.65
N LYS A 200 46.14 -5.87 20.41
CA LYS A 200 47.22 -6.51 19.66
C LYS A 200 48.42 -5.60 19.44
N TRP A 201 48.19 -4.32 19.13
CA TRP A 201 49.25 -3.34 19.00
C TRP A 201 49.96 -3.07 20.32
N GLN A 202 49.24 -3.01 21.44
CA GLN A 202 49.82 -2.88 22.78
C GLN A 202 50.67 -4.10 23.16
N GLU A 203 50.19 -5.31 22.91
CA GLU A 203 50.93 -6.56 23.13
C GLU A 203 52.20 -6.64 22.28
N ALA A 204 52.11 -6.27 20.99
CA ALA A 204 53.28 -6.22 20.11
C ALA A 204 54.31 -5.20 20.61
N ASN A 205 53.87 -4.03 21.07
CA ASN A 205 54.77 -3.02 21.65
C ASN A 205 55.41 -3.49 22.96
N GLN A 206 54.66 -4.13 23.84
CA GLN A 206 55.22 -4.75 25.05
C GLN A 206 56.28 -5.78 24.66
N LYS A 207 56.02 -6.60 23.63
CA LYS A 207 57.00 -7.59 23.19
C LYS A 207 58.26 -6.98 22.58
N ILE A 208 58.11 -5.88 21.84
CA ILE A 208 59.25 -5.10 21.33
C ILE A 208 60.07 -4.52 22.48
N GLN A 209 59.42 -3.99 23.52
CA GLN A 209 60.12 -3.47 24.72
C GLN A 209 60.84 -4.58 25.48
N GLU A 210 60.23 -5.75 25.67
CA GLU A 210 60.88 -6.92 26.26
C GLU A 210 62.10 -7.38 25.44
N LEU A 211 61.96 -7.41 24.10
CA LEU A 211 63.05 -7.78 23.21
C LEU A 211 64.18 -6.75 23.26
N GLN A 212 63.88 -5.45 23.29
CA GLN A 212 64.88 -4.39 23.45
C GLN A 212 65.60 -4.51 24.79
N ALA A 213 64.87 -4.69 25.90
CA ALA A 213 65.47 -4.91 27.22
C ALA A 213 66.40 -6.15 27.22
N SER A 214 65.96 -7.26 26.62
CA SER A 214 66.81 -8.46 26.50
C SER A 214 68.03 -8.26 25.59
N GLN A 215 67.94 -7.40 24.58
CA GLN A 215 69.06 -7.04 23.71
C GLN A 215 70.08 -6.18 24.46
N ASP A 216 69.61 -5.23 25.27
CA ASP A 216 70.46 -4.38 26.11
C ASP A 216 71.17 -5.22 27.18
N GLU A 217 70.46 -6.12 27.87
CA GLU A 217 71.06 -7.07 28.82
C GLU A 217 72.10 -7.95 28.14
N ARG A 218 71.81 -8.47 26.94
CA ARG A 218 72.77 -9.26 26.16
C ARG A 218 73.98 -8.45 25.76
N ALA A 219 73.82 -7.20 25.35
CA ALA A 219 74.93 -6.31 25.01
C ALA A 219 75.80 -6.03 26.24
N GLU A 220 75.21 -5.82 27.42
CA GLU A 220 75.95 -5.72 28.68
C GLU A 220 76.74 -7.00 29.00
N HIS A 221 76.13 -8.18 28.81
CA HIS A 221 76.80 -9.45 29.03
C HIS A 221 77.94 -9.67 28.04
N GLU A 222 77.76 -9.35 26.76
CA GLU A 222 78.81 -9.42 25.74
C GLU A 222 79.98 -8.46 26.07
N GLN A 223 79.69 -7.26 26.59
CA GLN A 223 80.73 -6.34 27.07
C GLN A 223 81.47 -6.89 28.30
N LYS A 224 80.74 -7.42 29.29
CA LYS A 224 81.34 -8.05 30.48
C LYS A 224 82.22 -9.25 30.11
N ILE A 225 81.83 -10.05 29.11
CA ILE A 225 82.63 -11.16 28.58
C ILE A 225 83.92 -10.62 27.94
N LYS A 226 83.83 -9.61 27.06
CA LYS A 226 85.02 -8.99 26.45
C LYS A 226 85.98 -8.41 27.49
N ASP A 227 85.46 -7.76 28.52
CA ASP A 227 86.26 -7.21 29.62
C ASP A 227 86.95 -8.33 30.43
N LEU A 228 86.27 -9.46 30.65
CA LEU A 228 86.85 -10.63 31.33
C LEU A 228 87.89 -11.34 30.46
N GLU A 229 87.65 -11.48 29.15
CA GLU A 229 88.61 -12.03 28.19
C GLU A 229 89.88 -11.18 28.13
N GLN A 230 89.76 -9.85 28.10
CA GLN A 230 90.90 -8.94 28.16
C GLN A 230 91.69 -9.09 29.47
N LYS A 231 90.98 -9.17 30.62
CA LYS A 231 91.63 -9.40 31.92
C LYS A 231 92.35 -10.75 31.97
N LEU A 232 91.76 -11.80 31.40
CA LEU A 232 92.38 -13.13 31.29
C LEU A 232 93.64 -13.07 30.43
N CYS A 233 93.60 -12.45 29.25
CA CYS A 233 94.79 -12.26 28.40
C CYS A 233 95.90 -11.50 29.14
N LEU A 234 95.57 -10.42 29.87
CA LEU A 234 96.56 -9.69 30.65
C LEU A 234 97.14 -10.53 31.79
N GLN A 235 96.30 -11.31 32.50
CA GLN A 235 96.76 -12.23 33.54
C GLN A 235 97.66 -13.35 32.99
N GLU A 236 97.37 -13.87 31.79
CA GLU A 236 98.22 -14.85 31.12
C GLU A 236 99.58 -14.27 30.73
N GLN A 237 99.61 -13.01 30.25
CA GLN A 237 100.84 -12.27 29.98
C GLN A 237 101.66 -12.01 31.26
N ASP A 238 101.02 -11.53 32.33
CA ASP A 238 101.66 -11.32 33.63
C ASP A 238 102.21 -12.63 34.20
N ALA A 239 101.46 -13.74 34.08
CA ALA A 239 101.92 -15.06 34.50
C ALA A 239 103.14 -15.53 33.71
N ALA A 240 103.22 -15.22 32.41
CA ALA A 240 104.38 -15.50 31.58
C ALA A 240 105.60 -14.68 32.00
N VAL A 241 105.43 -13.38 32.29
CA VAL A 241 106.49 -12.49 32.79
C VAL A 241 106.96 -12.90 34.19
N VAL A 242 106.06 -13.26 35.10
CA VAL A 242 106.43 -13.75 36.44
C VAL A 242 107.20 -15.06 36.35
N LYS A 243 106.83 -15.96 35.43
CA LYS A 243 107.58 -17.20 35.17
C LYS A 243 108.99 -16.91 34.67
N SER A 244 109.14 -16.00 33.70
CA SER A 244 110.47 -15.63 33.17
C SER A 244 111.32 -14.90 34.22
N MET A 245 110.73 -13.99 35.00
CA MET A 245 111.43 -13.27 36.07
C MET A 245 111.84 -14.22 37.22
N LYS A 246 111.00 -15.21 37.56
CA LYS A 246 111.38 -16.28 38.50
C LYS A 246 112.55 -17.11 37.99
N SER A 247 112.58 -17.48 36.70
CA SER A 247 113.72 -18.23 36.15
C SER A 247 115.02 -17.42 36.16
N GLU A 248 114.97 -16.12 35.89
CA GLU A 248 116.15 -15.25 35.93
C GLU A 248 116.63 -14.99 37.37
N LEU A 249 115.72 -14.75 38.32
CA LEU A 249 116.05 -14.60 39.75
C LEU A 249 116.69 -15.88 40.33
N MET A 250 116.26 -17.07 39.89
CA MET A 250 116.87 -18.34 40.28
C MET A 250 118.27 -18.55 39.69
N ARG A 251 118.62 -17.85 38.60
CA ARG A 251 119.92 -17.93 37.94
C ARG A 251 120.96 -16.99 38.57
N MET A 252 120.51 -15.88 39.15
CA MET A 252 121.37 -14.81 39.71
C MET A 252 122.41 -15.30 40.75
N PRO A 253 122.06 -16.17 41.73
CA PRO A 253 123.05 -16.68 42.70
C PRO A 253 124.10 -17.63 42.09
N ARG A 254 123.79 -18.26 40.94
CA ARG A 254 124.76 -19.11 40.24
C ARG A 254 125.79 -18.25 39.52
N MET A 255 125.34 -17.18 38.86
CA MET A 255 126.21 -16.20 38.18
C MET A 255 127.18 -15.53 39.14
N GLU A 256 126.75 -15.17 40.36
CA GLU A 256 127.64 -14.57 41.38
C GLU A 256 128.75 -15.51 41.87
N ARG A 257 128.50 -16.83 41.91
CA ARG A 257 129.51 -17.84 42.31
C ARG A 257 130.48 -18.14 41.17
N GLU A 258 130.00 -18.14 39.93
CA GLU A 258 130.82 -18.32 38.74
C GLU A 258 131.81 -17.17 38.56
N LEU A 259 131.42 -15.93 38.83
CA LEU A 259 132.32 -14.77 38.76
C LEU A 259 133.49 -14.84 39.76
N LYS A 260 133.28 -15.38 40.96
CA LYS A 260 134.35 -15.57 41.95
C LYS A 260 135.33 -16.67 41.56
N ARG A 261 134.82 -17.82 41.08
CA ARG A 261 135.67 -18.95 40.62
C ARG A 261 136.50 -18.59 39.39
N LEU A 262 135.92 -17.87 38.44
CA LEU A 262 136.62 -17.43 37.22
C LEU A 262 137.80 -16.48 37.51
N HIS A 263 137.80 -15.76 38.64
CA HIS A 263 138.92 -14.92 39.04
C HIS A 263 140.12 -15.74 39.54
N GLU A 264 139.86 -16.79 40.32
CA GLU A 264 140.89 -17.69 40.86
C GLU A 264 141.50 -18.55 39.75
N GLU A 265 140.66 -19.11 38.89
CA GLU A 265 141.07 -19.92 37.73
C GLU A 265 141.90 -19.12 36.72
N ASN A 266 141.62 -17.81 36.53
CA ASN A 266 142.39 -16.95 35.63
C ASN A 266 143.87 -16.79 36.03
N THR A 267 144.23 -17.01 37.31
CA THR A 267 145.62 -16.92 37.76
C THR A 267 146.41 -18.18 37.38
N HIS A 268 145.89 -19.36 37.70
CA HIS A 268 146.49 -20.65 37.35
C HIS A 268 146.49 -20.93 35.83
N LEU A 269 145.49 -20.43 35.11
CA LEU A 269 145.40 -20.61 33.65
C LEU A 269 146.42 -19.79 32.86
N ARG A 270 147.03 -18.72 33.41
CA ARG A 270 148.09 -17.98 32.69
C ARG A 270 149.36 -18.83 32.55
N GLU A 271 149.74 -19.52 33.62
CA GLU A 271 150.96 -20.34 33.68
C GLU A 271 150.80 -21.66 32.90
N MET A 272 149.60 -22.24 32.91
CA MET A 272 149.27 -23.44 32.13
C MET A 272 148.96 -23.15 30.65
N LYS A 273 148.60 -21.91 30.27
CA LYS A 273 148.30 -21.53 28.88
C LYS A 273 149.52 -21.48 27.97
N GLU A 274 150.65 -21.03 28.46
CA GLU A 274 151.85 -20.88 27.61
C GLU A 274 152.38 -22.25 27.16
N THR A 275 152.27 -23.26 28.03
CA THR A 275 152.79 -24.61 27.77
C THR A 275 151.78 -25.53 27.08
N ASN A 276 150.48 -25.43 27.40
CA ASN A 276 149.44 -26.17 26.69
C ASN A 276 149.05 -25.54 25.35
N GLY A 277 149.19 -24.22 25.19
CA GLY A 277 148.78 -23.50 23.97
C GLY A 277 149.34 -24.10 22.69
N LEU A 278 150.63 -24.44 22.70
CA LEU A 278 151.32 -25.02 21.54
C LEU A 278 150.81 -26.43 21.18
N LEU A 279 150.41 -27.25 22.16
CA LEU A 279 149.92 -28.63 21.92
C LEU A 279 148.41 -28.68 21.65
N THR A 280 147.66 -27.74 22.24
CA THR A 280 146.23 -27.58 21.95
C THR A 280 146.01 -27.00 20.57
N GLU A 281 146.85 -26.12 20.05
CA GLU A 281 146.66 -25.53 18.72
C GLU A 281 146.63 -26.61 17.61
N GLU A 282 147.50 -27.63 17.67
CA GLU A 282 147.50 -28.72 16.70
C GLU A 282 146.31 -29.68 16.86
N LEU A 283 145.97 -30.05 18.10
CA LEU A 283 144.84 -30.95 18.39
C LEU A 283 143.49 -30.28 18.11
N GLU A 284 143.33 -29.01 18.46
CA GLU A 284 142.13 -28.24 18.18
C GLU A 284 142.00 -27.96 16.67
N GLY A 285 143.11 -27.79 15.94
CA GLY A 285 143.10 -27.66 14.48
C GLY A 285 142.47 -28.87 13.79
N LEU A 286 142.73 -30.08 14.29
CA LEU A 286 142.15 -31.32 13.77
C LEU A 286 140.72 -31.57 14.27
N GLN A 287 140.44 -31.35 15.56
CA GLN A 287 139.09 -31.50 16.13
C GLN A 287 138.08 -30.51 15.53
N ARG A 288 138.49 -29.26 15.25
CA ARG A 288 137.64 -28.28 14.55
C ARG A 288 137.31 -28.70 13.12
N LYS A 289 138.21 -29.40 12.42
CA LYS A 289 137.94 -29.91 11.07
C LYS A 289 136.95 -31.07 11.12
N LEU A 290 137.17 -32.05 12.01
CA LEU A 290 136.28 -33.20 12.17
C LEU A 290 134.85 -32.78 12.58
N SER A 291 134.72 -31.95 13.61
CA SER A 291 133.40 -31.47 14.08
C SER A 291 132.65 -30.61 13.06
N ARG A 292 133.36 -29.84 12.22
CA ARG A 292 132.74 -29.15 11.08
C ARG A 292 132.23 -30.13 10.03
N GLN A 293 132.99 -31.20 9.76
CA GLN A 293 132.61 -32.25 8.83
C GLN A 293 131.37 -33.03 9.31
N GLU A 294 131.33 -33.40 10.60
CA GLU A 294 130.20 -34.12 11.22
C GLU A 294 128.93 -33.29 11.24
N LYS A 295 129.00 -32.03 11.68
CA LYS A 295 127.84 -31.11 11.63
C LYS A 295 127.34 -30.86 10.21
N MET A 296 128.25 -30.80 9.24
CA MET A 296 127.87 -30.68 7.83
C MET A 296 127.18 -31.95 7.33
N GLN A 297 127.61 -33.14 7.75
CA GLN A 297 126.94 -34.40 7.42
C GLN A 297 125.55 -34.51 8.06
N GLU A 298 125.42 -34.18 9.35
CA GLU A 298 124.12 -34.13 10.03
C GLU A 298 123.16 -33.16 9.32
N ALA A 299 123.62 -31.93 9.03
CA ALA A 299 122.82 -30.96 8.31
C ALA A 299 122.43 -31.42 6.89
N LEU A 300 123.29 -32.18 6.20
CA LEU A 300 122.97 -32.74 4.89
C LEU A 300 121.90 -33.84 4.99
N VAL A 301 121.98 -34.73 5.99
CA VAL A 301 120.96 -35.78 6.21
C VAL A 301 119.61 -35.15 6.58
N ASP A 302 119.61 -34.15 7.46
CA ASP A 302 118.38 -33.43 7.83
C ASP A 302 117.75 -32.74 6.61
N LEU A 303 118.57 -32.11 5.76
CA LEU A 303 118.11 -31.47 4.52
C LEU A 303 117.55 -32.49 3.52
N GLU A 304 118.15 -33.68 3.43
CA GLU A 304 117.67 -34.78 2.57
C GLU A 304 116.32 -35.32 3.06
N LEU A 305 116.16 -35.54 4.37
CA LEU A 305 114.89 -35.97 4.98
C LEU A 305 113.78 -34.92 4.79
N GLU A 306 114.11 -33.62 4.90
CA GLU A 306 113.16 -32.54 4.62
C GLU A 306 112.75 -32.52 3.15
N LYS A 307 113.72 -32.69 2.23
CA LYS A 307 113.47 -32.77 0.79
C LYS A 307 112.54 -33.94 0.45
N GLU A 308 112.77 -35.12 1.01
CA GLU A 308 111.88 -36.28 0.80
C GLU A 308 110.47 -36.04 1.33
N LYS A 309 110.34 -35.47 2.53
CA LYS A 309 109.03 -35.11 3.12
C LYS A 309 108.28 -34.09 2.26
N LEU A 310 108.99 -33.11 1.69
CA LEU A 310 108.40 -32.11 0.80
C LEU A 310 107.98 -32.73 -0.54
N LEU A 311 108.78 -33.62 -1.12
CA LEU A 311 108.45 -34.34 -2.36
C LEU A 311 107.23 -35.25 -2.17
N ALA A 312 107.14 -35.99 -1.05
CA ALA A 312 105.98 -36.84 -0.76
C ALA A 312 104.68 -36.01 -0.61
N LYS A 313 104.76 -34.84 0.04
CA LYS A 313 103.63 -33.90 0.09
C LYS A 313 103.25 -33.41 -1.30
N LEU A 314 104.21 -33.01 -2.12
CA LEU A 314 103.97 -32.54 -3.49
C LEU A 314 103.28 -33.62 -4.34
N GLN A 315 103.77 -34.87 -4.30
CA GLN A 315 103.15 -36.00 -5.00
C GLN A 315 101.72 -36.29 -4.53
N SER A 316 101.43 -36.13 -3.22
CA SER A 316 100.07 -36.31 -2.71
C SER A 316 99.08 -35.28 -3.27
N TRP A 317 99.53 -34.04 -3.51
CA TRP A 317 98.73 -33.00 -4.17
C TRP A 317 98.58 -33.26 -5.66
N GLU A 318 99.62 -33.70 -6.35
CA GLU A 318 99.54 -34.11 -7.77
C GLU A 318 98.59 -35.31 -7.99
N ASN A 319 98.52 -36.25 -7.04
CA ASN A 319 97.56 -37.36 -7.10
C ASN A 319 96.11 -36.88 -6.89
N LEU A 320 95.89 -35.90 -6.01
CA LEU A 320 94.58 -35.29 -5.82
C LEU A 320 94.07 -34.62 -7.11
N ASP A 321 94.96 -33.98 -7.87
CA ASP A 321 94.65 -33.40 -9.17
C ASP A 321 94.09 -34.43 -10.16
N GLN A 322 94.72 -35.61 -10.26
CA GLN A 322 94.27 -36.69 -11.15
C GLN A 322 92.88 -37.22 -10.79
N THR A 323 92.50 -37.18 -9.51
CA THR A 323 91.18 -37.66 -9.05
C THR A 323 90.06 -36.62 -9.17
N MET A 324 90.38 -35.34 -9.00
CA MET A 324 89.37 -34.26 -8.95
C MET A 324 89.21 -33.54 -10.30
N GLY A 325 90.22 -33.59 -11.18
CA GLY A 325 90.18 -32.87 -12.47
C GLY A 325 90.17 -31.35 -12.33
N LEU A 326 90.62 -30.82 -11.19
CA LEU A 326 90.52 -29.39 -10.82
C LEU A 326 91.82 -28.59 -11.03
N ASN A 327 92.85 -29.17 -11.67
CA ASN A 327 94.20 -28.57 -11.83
C ASN A 327 94.82 -28.11 -10.48
N LEU A 328 94.68 -28.94 -9.43
CA LEU A 328 95.11 -28.63 -8.06
C LEU A 328 96.51 -29.20 -7.78
N ARG A 329 97.58 -28.49 -8.17
CA ARG A 329 98.96 -28.95 -7.91
C ARG A 329 99.50 -28.50 -6.56
N THR A 330 98.97 -27.41 -6.02
CA THR A 330 99.42 -26.83 -4.75
C THR A 330 98.22 -26.51 -3.85
N PRO A 331 98.41 -26.45 -2.51
CA PRO A 331 97.39 -25.94 -1.59
C PRO A 331 96.92 -24.51 -1.96
N GLU A 332 97.79 -23.73 -2.58
CA GLU A 332 97.50 -22.39 -3.07
C GLU A 332 96.49 -22.42 -4.23
N ASP A 333 96.54 -23.43 -5.12
CA ASP A 333 95.54 -23.62 -6.19
C ASP A 333 94.15 -23.90 -5.60
N LEU A 334 94.06 -24.70 -4.54
CA LEU A 334 92.79 -24.97 -3.86
C LEU A 334 92.24 -23.69 -3.22
N SER A 335 93.10 -22.92 -2.55
CA SER A 335 92.70 -21.64 -1.95
C SER A 335 92.21 -20.66 -3.02
N ARG A 336 92.87 -20.59 -4.18
CA ARG A 336 92.44 -19.78 -5.33
C ARG A 336 91.09 -20.26 -5.87
N PHE A 337 90.90 -21.55 -6.07
CA PHE A 337 89.62 -22.11 -6.55
C PHE A 337 88.47 -21.86 -5.57
N VAL A 338 88.71 -22.00 -4.25
CA VAL A 338 87.71 -21.67 -3.22
C VAL A 338 87.36 -20.19 -3.25
N VAL A 339 88.35 -19.30 -3.39
CA VAL A 339 88.11 -17.85 -3.52
C VAL A 339 87.33 -17.54 -4.80
N GLU A 340 87.68 -18.16 -5.94
CA GLU A 340 86.94 -18.00 -7.20
C GLU A 340 85.49 -18.48 -7.10
N LEU A 341 85.26 -19.63 -6.46
CA LEU A 341 83.91 -20.13 -6.18
C LEU A 341 83.15 -19.18 -5.24
N GLN A 342 83.76 -18.71 -4.15
CA GLN A 342 83.14 -17.75 -3.23
C GLN A 342 82.80 -16.43 -3.93
N GLN A 343 83.69 -15.92 -4.79
CA GLN A 343 83.42 -14.75 -5.62
C GLN A 343 82.27 -15.01 -6.61
N ARG A 344 82.24 -16.18 -7.26
CA ARG A 344 81.17 -16.55 -8.19
C ARG A 344 79.82 -16.66 -7.46
N GLU A 345 79.78 -17.28 -6.28
CA GLU A 345 78.59 -17.36 -5.43
C GLU A 345 78.12 -15.97 -4.96
N LEU A 346 79.04 -15.07 -4.57
CA LEU A 346 78.70 -13.70 -4.25
C LEU A 346 78.09 -12.97 -5.45
N THR A 347 78.69 -13.06 -6.63
CA THR A 347 78.15 -12.42 -7.85
C THR A 347 76.78 -13.00 -8.26
N LEU A 348 76.55 -14.31 -8.08
CA LEU A 348 75.25 -14.93 -8.34
C LEU A 348 74.20 -14.49 -7.32
N LYS A 349 74.55 -14.36 -6.04
CA LYS A 349 73.66 -13.82 -5.00
C LYS A 349 73.32 -12.36 -5.26
N GLU A 350 74.28 -11.53 -5.66
CA GLU A 350 74.04 -10.14 -6.06
C GLU A 350 73.10 -10.04 -7.26
N LYS A 351 73.34 -10.85 -8.30
CA LYS A 351 72.43 -10.95 -9.47
C LYS A 351 71.04 -11.40 -9.05
N ASN A 352 70.93 -12.42 -8.21
CA ASN A 352 69.64 -12.92 -7.73
C ASN A 352 68.88 -11.86 -6.91
N ASN A 353 69.59 -11.12 -6.03
CA ASN A 353 69.02 -10.01 -5.28
C ASN A 353 68.55 -8.89 -6.23
N SER A 354 69.32 -8.56 -7.26
CA SER A 354 68.94 -7.56 -8.26
C SER A 354 67.69 -7.97 -9.05
N ILE A 355 67.62 -9.22 -9.53
CA ILE A 355 66.46 -9.77 -10.24
C ILE A 355 65.23 -9.82 -9.33
N THR A 356 65.39 -10.29 -8.10
CA THR A 356 64.29 -10.35 -7.12
C THR A 356 63.75 -8.96 -6.79
N SER A 357 64.63 -7.96 -6.66
CA SER A 357 64.21 -6.56 -6.44
C SER A 357 63.50 -5.96 -7.66
N SER A 358 63.96 -6.29 -8.87
CA SER A 358 63.33 -5.87 -10.13
C SER A 358 61.96 -6.52 -10.33
N ALA A 359 61.84 -7.83 -10.06
CA ALA A 359 60.57 -8.56 -10.09
C ALA A 359 59.56 -7.97 -9.10
N ARG A 360 59.97 -7.71 -7.85
CA ARG A 360 59.11 -7.02 -6.86
C ARG A 360 58.72 -5.61 -7.29
N GLY A 361 59.62 -4.88 -7.95
CA GLY A 361 59.33 -3.57 -8.54
C GLY A 361 58.26 -3.65 -9.63
N LEU A 362 58.41 -4.61 -10.56
CA LEU A 362 57.47 -4.86 -11.65
C LEU A 362 56.11 -5.35 -11.14
N GLU A 363 56.07 -6.23 -10.14
CA GLU A 363 54.82 -6.69 -9.50
C GLU A 363 54.05 -5.53 -8.86
N LYS A 364 54.75 -4.62 -8.17
CA LYS A 364 54.12 -3.41 -7.62
C LYS A 364 53.54 -2.51 -8.70
N VAL A 365 54.28 -2.30 -9.80
CA VAL A 365 53.79 -1.52 -10.95
C VAL A 365 52.62 -2.21 -11.62
N GLN A 366 52.64 -3.55 -11.77
CA GLN A 366 51.53 -4.32 -12.32
C GLN A 366 50.28 -4.21 -11.45
N GLN A 367 50.40 -4.30 -10.12
CA GLN A 367 49.28 -4.11 -9.19
C GLN A 367 48.73 -2.69 -9.27
N GLN A 368 49.59 -1.67 -9.28
CA GLN A 368 49.18 -0.27 -9.45
C GLN A 368 48.43 -0.05 -10.76
N LEU A 369 48.96 -0.56 -11.89
CA LEU A 369 48.29 -0.48 -13.19
C LEU A 369 46.97 -1.26 -13.21
N GLN A 370 46.89 -2.41 -12.53
CA GLN A 370 45.65 -3.18 -12.44
C GLN A 370 44.59 -2.43 -11.63
N ASP A 371 44.99 -1.74 -10.56
CA ASP A 371 44.11 -0.90 -9.75
C ASP A 371 43.69 0.38 -10.49
N GLU A 372 44.58 1.01 -11.25
CA GLU A 372 44.26 2.12 -12.15
C GLU A 372 43.27 1.69 -13.24
N VAL A 373 43.46 0.52 -13.86
CA VAL A 373 42.52 -0.03 -14.84
C VAL A 373 41.17 -0.34 -14.19
N ARG A 374 41.14 -0.86 -12.96
CA ARG A 374 39.89 -1.07 -12.20
C ARG A 374 39.18 0.25 -11.92
N GLN A 375 39.90 1.27 -11.48
CA GLN A 375 39.34 2.60 -11.20
C GLN A 375 38.83 3.27 -12.48
N ALA A 376 39.59 3.21 -13.58
CA ALA A 376 39.18 3.74 -14.88
C ALA A 376 37.93 3.03 -15.41
N ASN A 377 37.84 1.69 -15.27
CA ASN A 377 36.64 0.94 -15.66
C ASN A 377 35.43 1.29 -14.79
N ALA A 378 35.61 1.50 -13.48
CA ALA A 378 34.54 1.93 -12.59
C ALA A 378 34.01 3.32 -12.98
N GLN A 379 34.91 4.28 -13.25
CA GLN A 379 34.54 5.61 -13.72
C GLN A 379 33.84 5.55 -15.09
N LEU A 380 34.34 4.74 -16.03
CA LEU A 380 33.71 4.55 -17.34
C LEU A 380 32.28 3.96 -17.20
N LEU A 381 32.07 3.03 -16.28
CA LEU A 381 30.75 2.46 -16.00
C LEU A 381 29.79 3.50 -15.41
N GLU A 382 30.26 4.32 -14.47
CA GLU A 382 29.46 5.41 -13.89
C GLU A 382 29.09 6.46 -14.94
N GLU A 383 30.04 6.87 -15.78
CA GLU A 383 29.78 7.81 -16.87
C GLU A 383 28.84 7.22 -17.92
N ARG A 384 28.92 5.92 -18.22
CA ARG A 384 27.93 5.23 -19.07
C ARG A 384 26.53 5.28 -18.46
N LYS A 385 26.39 4.98 -17.17
CA LYS A 385 25.09 5.04 -16.47
C LYS A 385 24.52 6.47 -16.47
N LYS A 386 25.34 7.48 -16.18
CA LYS A 386 24.93 8.90 -16.25
C LYS A 386 24.46 9.24 -17.66
N ARG A 387 25.23 8.87 -18.69
CA ARG A 387 24.87 9.08 -20.10
C ARG A 387 23.54 8.41 -20.46
N GLU A 388 23.30 7.17 -20.05
CA GLU A 388 22.02 6.48 -20.27
C GLU A 388 20.84 7.25 -19.62
N THR A 389 21.01 7.75 -18.40
CA THR A 389 19.97 8.56 -17.74
C THR A 389 19.73 9.90 -18.43
N HIS A 390 20.79 10.57 -18.89
CA HIS A 390 20.70 11.81 -19.66
C HIS A 390 20.07 11.59 -21.04
N GLU A 391 20.43 10.52 -21.75
CA GLU A 391 19.80 10.15 -23.02
C GLU A 391 18.33 9.80 -22.83
N ALA A 392 17.95 9.07 -21.77
CA ALA A 392 16.56 8.80 -21.44
C ALA A 392 15.77 10.08 -21.13
N LEU A 393 16.37 11.02 -20.37
CA LEU A 393 15.79 12.33 -20.09
C LEU A 393 15.65 13.16 -21.37
N ALA A 394 16.67 13.20 -22.22
CA ALA A 394 16.64 13.88 -23.50
C ALA A 394 15.53 13.33 -24.41
N ARG A 395 15.37 12.00 -24.49
CA ARG A 395 14.26 11.37 -25.23
C ARG A 395 12.88 11.76 -24.65
N ARG A 396 12.74 11.84 -23.32
CA ARG A 396 11.48 12.29 -22.67
C ARG A 396 11.20 13.76 -22.97
N LEU A 397 12.21 14.63 -22.90
CA LEU A 397 12.10 16.05 -23.21
C LEU A 397 11.83 16.28 -24.70
N GLN A 398 12.42 15.48 -25.59
CA GLN A 398 12.15 15.53 -27.03
C GLN A 398 10.69 15.12 -27.31
N LYS A 399 10.19 14.06 -26.68
CA LYS A 399 8.76 13.67 -26.76
C LYS A 399 7.85 14.78 -26.23
N ARG A 400 8.18 15.40 -25.09
CA ARG A 400 7.39 16.50 -24.51
C ARG A 400 7.42 17.74 -25.39
N ASN A 401 8.57 18.12 -25.94
CA ASN A 401 8.69 19.23 -26.89
C ASN A 401 7.89 18.96 -28.16
N ALA A 402 7.91 17.72 -28.70
CA ALA A 402 7.10 17.37 -29.85
C ALA A 402 5.59 17.50 -29.56
N LEU A 403 5.11 17.08 -28.38
CA LEU A 403 3.72 17.25 -27.96
C LEU A 403 3.34 18.72 -27.78
N LEU A 404 4.16 19.51 -27.06
CA LEU A 404 3.94 20.95 -26.89
C LEU A 404 3.97 21.71 -28.22
N THR A 405 4.84 21.29 -29.16
CA THR A 405 4.89 21.86 -30.51
C THR A 405 3.60 21.56 -31.27
N LYS A 406 3.09 20.32 -31.19
CA LYS A 406 1.79 19.93 -31.76
C LYS A 406 0.62 20.70 -31.13
N GLU A 407 0.60 20.88 -29.81
CA GLU A 407 -0.43 21.67 -29.13
C GLU A 407 -0.36 23.15 -29.52
N ARG A 408 0.84 23.75 -29.53
CA ARG A 408 1.09 25.11 -29.99
C ARG A 408 0.62 25.31 -31.44
N ASP A 409 0.96 24.38 -32.33
CA ASP A 409 0.57 24.46 -33.74
C ASP A 409 -0.93 24.23 -33.94
N GLY A 410 -1.54 23.34 -33.15
CA GLY A 410 -3.00 23.18 -33.08
C GLY A 410 -3.70 24.45 -32.62
N MET A 411 -3.24 25.09 -31.54
CA MET A 411 -3.79 26.37 -31.07
C MET A 411 -3.58 27.49 -32.08
N ARG A 412 -2.40 27.55 -32.74
CA ARG A 412 -2.12 28.54 -33.79
C ARG A 412 -3.02 28.33 -35.02
N ALA A 413 -3.31 27.09 -35.40
CA ALA A 413 -4.26 26.76 -36.46
C ALA A 413 -5.69 27.17 -36.08
N ILE A 414 -6.12 26.91 -34.84
CA ILE A 414 -7.42 27.36 -34.33
C ILE A 414 -7.53 28.90 -34.37
N LEU A 415 -6.52 29.63 -33.89
CA LEU A 415 -6.50 31.09 -33.95
C LEU A 415 -6.53 31.60 -35.40
N GLY A 416 -5.74 31.01 -36.30
CA GLY A 416 -5.75 31.34 -37.72
C GLY A 416 -7.13 31.10 -38.39
N SER A 417 -7.87 30.07 -37.94
CA SER A 417 -9.23 29.84 -38.43
C SER A 417 -10.20 30.94 -38.00
N TYR A 418 -10.10 31.43 -36.76
CA TYR A 418 -10.92 32.57 -36.29
C TYR A 418 -10.54 33.89 -36.98
N ASP A 419 -9.25 34.15 -37.22
CA ASP A 419 -8.79 35.34 -37.96
C ASP A 419 -9.30 35.32 -39.41
N SER A 420 -9.35 34.14 -40.04
CA SER A 420 -9.85 33.95 -41.41
C SER A 420 -11.38 34.01 -41.50
N GLU A 421 -12.10 33.64 -40.43
CA GLU A 421 -13.56 33.77 -40.30
C GLU A 421 -14.03 35.22 -40.17
N LEU A 422 -13.17 36.14 -39.71
CA LEU A 422 -13.52 37.56 -39.60
C LEU A 422 -13.61 38.30 -40.95
N THR A 423 -12.95 37.81 -42.00
CA THR A 423 -12.96 38.43 -43.33
C THR A 423 -13.96 37.73 -44.26
N GLN A 424 -15.17 38.30 -44.36
CA GLN A 424 -16.35 37.74 -45.04
C GLN A 424 -16.19 37.39 -46.52
N THR A 425 -15.17 37.87 -47.22
CA THR A 425 -14.96 37.58 -48.66
C THR A 425 -14.37 36.19 -48.92
N GLU A 426 -14.04 35.46 -47.87
CA GLU A 426 -13.28 34.22 -47.96
C GLU A 426 -14.13 32.95 -47.81
N TYR A 427 -15.46 32.98 -47.83
CA TYR A 427 -16.27 31.74 -47.65
C TYR A 427 -15.95 30.63 -48.69
N SER A 428 -15.62 31.00 -49.94
CA SER A 428 -15.15 30.03 -50.94
C SER A 428 -13.68 29.64 -50.77
N THR A 429 -12.83 30.55 -50.29
CA THR A 429 -11.44 30.25 -49.93
C THR A 429 -11.36 29.43 -48.64
N GLN A 430 -12.31 29.55 -47.71
CA GLN A 430 -12.44 28.77 -46.47
C GLN A 430 -12.82 27.33 -46.77
N LEU A 431 -13.72 27.08 -47.73
CA LEU A 431 -14.02 25.71 -48.13
C LEU A 431 -12.80 25.08 -48.82
N THR A 432 -12.12 25.85 -49.67
CA THR A 432 -10.87 25.43 -50.33
C THR A 432 -9.73 25.24 -49.32
N GLN A 433 -9.62 26.08 -48.30
CA GLN A 433 -8.66 26.00 -47.19
C GLN A 433 -8.99 24.82 -46.29
N ARG A 434 -10.26 24.56 -45.96
CA ARG A 434 -10.70 23.38 -45.20
C ARG A 434 -10.39 22.09 -45.95
N LEU A 435 -10.63 22.08 -47.26
CA LEU A 435 -10.28 20.94 -48.12
C LEU A 435 -8.75 20.79 -48.20
N TRP A 436 -8.01 21.89 -48.32
CA TRP A 436 -6.55 21.91 -48.29
C TRP A 436 -5.96 21.51 -46.94
N GLU A 437 -6.57 21.89 -45.81
CA GLU A 437 -6.20 21.51 -44.45
C GLU A 437 -6.48 20.03 -44.19
N ALA A 438 -7.61 19.52 -44.68
CA ALA A 438 -7.92 18.10 -44.63
C ALA A 438 -6.95 17.31 -45.51
N GLU A 439 -6.65 17.79 -46.72
CA GLU A 439 -5.64 17.20 -47.61
C GLU A 439 -4.23 17.27 -47.00
N ASP A 440 -3.84 18.38 -46.38
CA ASP A 440 -2.56 18.54 -45.68
C ASP A 440 -2.49 17.64 -44.44
N MET A 441 -3.57 17.50 -43.68
CA MET A 441 -3.62 16.58 -42.55
C MET A 441 -3.53 15.13 -43.02
N VAL A 442 -4.22 14.77 -44.10
CA VAL A 442 -4.11 13.45 -44.74
C VAL A 442 -2.70 13.24 -45.29
N GLN A 443 -2.08 14.23 -45.93
CA GLN A 443 -0.69 14.17 -46.40
C GLN A 443 0.29 14.04 -45.24
N LYS A 444 0.08 14.73 -44.12
CA LYS A 444 0.91 14.61 -42.91
C LYS A 444 0.75 13.25 -42.24
N VAL A 445 -0.47 12.72 -42.16
CA VAL A 445 -0.74 11.38 -41.62
C VAL A 445 -0.16 10.31 -42.56
N HIS A 446 -0.26 10.53 -43.87
CA HIS A 446 0.35 9.65 -44.88
C HIS A 446 1.87 9.72 -44.81
N ALA A 447 2.48 10.91 -44.76
CA ALA A 447 3.91 11.09 -44.59
C ALA A 447 4.41 10.49 -43.26
N HIS A 448 3.67 10.67 -42.17
CA HIS A 448 4.00 10.06 -40.89
C HIS A 448 3.86 8.54 -40.93
N SER A 449 2.84 8.00 -41.61
CA SER A 449 2.72 6.55 -41.82
C SER A 449 3.88 6.03 -42.68
N SER A 450 4.21 6.70 -43.78
CA SER A 450 5.35 6.37 -44.63
C SER A 450 6.69 6.47 -43.88
N GLU A 451 6.84 7.42 -42.96
CA GLU A 451 8.03 7.53 -42.12
C GLU A 451 8.07 6.45 -41.03
N MET A 452 6.94 6.15 -40.41
CA MET A 452 6.84 5.02 -39.47
C MET A 452 7.09 3.69 -40.18
N GLU A 453 6.60 3.51 -41.41
CA GLU A 453 6.87 2.36 -42.28
C GLU A 453 8.34 2.30 -42.71
N ALA A 454 8.98 3.44 -43.00
CA ALA A 454 10.41 3.52 -43.30
C ALA A 454 11.25 3.19 -42.06
N GLN A 455 10.89 3.69 -40.88
CA GLN A 455 11.55 3.35 -39.62
C GLN A 455 11.36 1.87 -39.26
N LEU A 456 10.18 1.30 -39.51
CA LEU A 456 9.92 -0.14 -39.35
C LEU A 456 10.75 -0.96 -40.33
N SER A 457 10.83 -0.55 -41.59
CA SER A 457 11.64 -1.20 -42.62
C SER A 457 13.13 -1.14 -42.28
N GLN A 458 13.61 0.02 -41.84
CA GLN A 458 14.98 0.21 -41.38
C GLN A 458 15.29 -0.63 -40.14
N ALA A 459 14.38 -0.69 -39.16
CA ALA A 459 14.55 -1.55 -37.98
C ALA A 459 14.53 -3.04 -38.34
N LEU A 460 13.72 -3.45 -39.33
CA LEU A 460 13.70 -4.81 -39.86
C LEU A 460 14.98 -5.14 -40.65
N GLU A 461 15.53 -4.20 -41.41
CA GLU A 461 16.84 -4.33 -42.07
C GLU A 461 17.98 -4.40 -41.05
N GLU A 462 17.98 -3.54 -40.03
CA GLU A 462 18.96 -3.57 -38.93
C GLU A 462 18.89 -4.89 -38.15
N LEU A 463 17.68 -5.38 -37.86
CA LEU A 463 17.47 -6.68 -37.24
C LEU A 463 17.96 -7.82 -38.17
N GLY A 464 17.74 -7.69 -39.47
CA GLY A 464 18.25 -8.61 -40.50
C GLY A 464 19.79 -8.62 -40.57
N VAL A 465 20.43 -7.44 -40.52
CA VAL A 465 21.89 -7.30 -40.49
C VAL A 465 22.46 -7.83 -39.18
N GLN A 466 21.81 -7.58 -38.03
CA GLN A 466 22.23 -8.15 -36.75
C GLN A 466 22.07 -9.67 -36.74
N LYS A 467 21.00 -10.20 -37.34
CA LYS A 467 20.82 -11.64 -37.50
C LYS A 467 21.88 -12.25 -38.42
N GLN A 468 22.18 -11.63 -39.56
CA GLN A 468 23.29 -12.04 -40.43
C GLN A 468 24.64 -11.98 -39.70
N ARG A 469 24.89 -10.96 -38.88
CA ARG A 469 26.11 -10.86 -38.05
C ARG A 469 26.18 -11.97 -37.01
N ALA A 470 25.05 -12.28 -36.36
CA ALA A 470 24.96 -13.40 -35.43
C ALA A 470 25.22 -14.73 -36.15
N ASP A 471 24.62 -14.94 -37.32
CA ASP A 471 24.80 -16.13 -38.16
C ASP A 471 26.25 -16.24 -38.67
N THR A 472 26.88 -15.13 -39.08
CA THR A 472 28.31 -15.12 -39.49
C THR A 472 29.22 -15.38 -38.31
N LEU A 473 28.95 -14.81 -37.13
CA LEU A 473 29.71 -15.09 -35.91
C LEU A 473 29.53 -16.54 -35.45
N GLU A 474 28.34 -17.12 -35.60
CA GLU A 474 28.11 -18.54 -35.36
C GLU A 474 28.85 -19.42 -36.38
N MET A 475 28.90 -19.02 -37.66
CA MET A 475 29.67 -19.71 -38.70
C MET A 475 31.18 -19.59 -38.46
N GLU A 476 31.68 -18.42 -38.07
CA GLU A 476 33.08 -18.20 -37.67
C GLU A 476 33.43 -19.00 -36.42
N LEU A 477 32.53 -19.07 -35.42
CA LEU A 477 32.71 -19.94 -34.25
C LEU A 477 32.72 -21.42 -34.65
N LYS A 478 31.88 -21.84 -35.60
CA LYS A 478 31.91 -23.21 -36.13
C LYS A 478 33.17 -23.48 -36.96
N MET A 479 33.64 -22.53 -37.76
CA MET A 479 34.86 -22.64 -38.55
C MET A 479 36.11 -22.61 -37.66
N LEU A 480 36.16 -21.77 -36.63
CA LEU A 480 37.24 -21.77 -35.64
C LEU A 480 37.25 -23.08 -34.84
N LYS A 481 36.08 -23.64 -34.50
CA LYS A 481 35.97 -24.98 -33.90
C LYS A 481 36.40 -26.10 -34.87
N ALA A 482 36.13 -25.99 -36.16
CA ALA A 482 36.57 -26.97 -37.16
C ALA A 482 38.07 -26.83 -37.50
N GLN A 483 38.61 -25.61 -37.56
CA GLN A 483 40.03 -25.34 -37.77
C GLN A 483 40.88 -25.74 -36.56
N THR A 484 40.37 -25.55 -35.34
CA THR A 484 41.03 -26.08 -34.13
C THR A 484 41.09 -27.60 -34.14
N SER A 485 40.07 -28.30 -34.66
CA SER A 485 40.14 -29.77 -34.82
C SER A 485 41.10 -30.24 -35.92
N SER A 486 41.36 -29.45 -36.97
CA SER A 486 42.33 -29.81 -38.02
C SER A 486 43.78 -29.51 -37.65
N ALA A 487 44.03 -28.58 -36.72
CA ALA A 487 45.36 -28.24 -36.21
C ALA A 487 45.82 -29.16 -35.06
N GLU A 488 44.99 -30.10 -34.61
CA GLU A 488 45.33 -31.09 -33.56
C GLU A 488 46.34 -32.16 -34.01
N SER A 489 46.60 -32.32 -35.31
CA SER A 489 47.55 -33.35 -35.78
C SER A 489 49.03 -33.06 -35.46
N SER A 490 49.35 -31.86 -34.97
CA SER A 490 50.73 -31.52 -34.55
C SER A 490 50.93 -31.36 -33.03
N PHE A 491 49.87 -31.50 -32.22
CA PHE A 491 49.91 -31.26 -30.76
C PHE A 491 49.82 -32.53 -29.89
N SER A 492 49.89 -33.72 -30.49
CA SER A 492 49.80 -35.01 -29.79
C SER A 492 50.89 -35.18 -28.71
N PHE A 493 52.05 -34.54 -28.84
CA PHE A 493 53.13 -34.63 -27.85
C PHE A 493 52.84 -33.86 -26.54
N CYS A 494 51.99 -32.82 -26.57
CA CYS A 494 51.70 -32.00 -25.38
C CYS A 494 50.63 -32.60 -24.45
N LYS A 495 49.83 -33.56 -24.92
CA LYS A 495 48.73 -34.12 -24.12
C LYS A 495 49.26 -35.04 -23.02
N GLU A 496 50.27 -35.86 -23.32
CA GLU A 496 50.89 -36.78 -22.37
C GLU A 496 51.62 -36.05 -21.23
N GLU A 497 52.36 -34.96 -21.52
CA GLU A 497 52.97 -34.12 -20.47
C GLU A 497 51.94 -33.44 -19.59
N VAL A 498 50.84 -32.95 -20.17
CA VAL A 498 49.75 -32.34 -19.41
C VAL A 498 49.06 -33.38 -18.51
N ASP A 499 48.84 -34.60 -18.99
CA ASP A 499 48.25 -35.67 -18.20
C ASP A 499 49.20 -36.15 -17.08
N ALA A 500 50.51 -36.21 -17.33
CA ALA A 500 51.51 -36.52 -16.30
C ALA A 500 51.59 -35.43 -15.22
N LEU A 501 51.53 -34.16 -15.60
CA LEU A 501 51.49 -33.04 -14.65
C LEU A 501 50.18 -33.03 -13.85
N ARG A 502 49.05 -33.39 -14.46
CA ARG A 502 47.77 -33.53 -13.75
C ARG A 502 47.81 -34.63 -12.69
N LEU A 503 48.32 -35.81 -13.03
CA LEU A 503 48.50 -36.90 -12.07
C LEU A 503 49.43 -36.49 -10.91
N LYS A 504 50.50 -35.74 -11.20
CA LYS A 504 51.42 -35.26 -10.16
C LYS A 504 50.78 -34.22 -9.24
N VAL A 505 49.92 -33.34 -9.77
CA VAL A 505 49.15 -32.39 -8.96
C VAL A 505 48.16 -33.13 -8.05
N GLU A 506 47.45 -34.13 -8.56
CA GLU A 506 46.53 -34.95 -7.76
C GLU A 506 47.25 -35.71 -6.64
N GLU A 507 48.44 -36.27 -6.90
CA GLU A 507 49.27 -36.91 -5.86
C GLU A 507 49.69 -35.93 -4.77
N LEU A 508 50.19 -34.74 -5.15
CA LEU A 508 50.64 -33.72 -4.21
C LEU A 508 49.48 -33.11 -3.41
N GLU A 509 48.30 -32.97 -4.01
CA GLU A 509 47.08 -32.54 -3.34
C GLU A 509 46.59 -33.60 -2.33
N GLY A 510 46.71 -34.88 -2.66
CA GLY A 510 46.44 -35.99 -1.75
C GLY A 510 47.39 -36.03 -0.55
N GLU A 511 48.70 -35.90 -0.79
CA GLU A 511 49.72 -35.84 0.27
C GLU A 511 49.52 -34.61 1.18
N ARG A 512 49.24 -33.45 0.59
CA ARG A 512 48.95 -32.23 1.34
C ARG A 512 47.72 -32.40 2.22
N SER A 513 46.64 -32.99 1.68
CA SER A 513 45.41 -33.25 2.44
C SER A 513 45.66 -34.21 3.60
N ARG A 514 46.48 -35.25 3.40
CA ARG A 514 46.87 -36.18 4.46
C ARG A 514 47.70 -35.50 5.55
N LEU A 515 48.70 -34.70 5.17
CA LEU A 515 49.53 -33.95 6.11
C LEU A 515 48.73 -32.89 6.88
N GLU A 516 47.76 -32.24 6.24
CA GLU A 516 46.84 -31.31 6.91
C GLU A 516 45.95 -32.03 7.93
N GLN A 517 45.46 -33.25 7.64
CA GLN A 517 44.71 -34.07 8.60
C GLN A 517 45.57 -34.53 9.78
N GLU A 518 46.80 -35.01 9.52
CA GLU A 518 47.73 -35.41 10.58
C GLU A 518 48.10 -34.23 11.49
N LYS A 519 48.31 -33.04 10.90
CA LYS A 519 48.53 -31.79 11.63
C LYS A 519 47.32 -31.43 12.51
N GLN A 520 46.10 -31.46 11.97
CA GLN A 520 44.88 -31.17 12.75
C GLN A 520 44.69 -32.12 13.93
N VAL A 521 44.98 -33.41 13.74
CA VAL A 521 44.91 -34.41 14.82
C VAL A 521 45.94 -34.10 15.91
N LEU A 522 47.17 -33.74 15.54
CA LEU A 522 48.21 -33.36 16.49
C LEU A 522 47.88 -32.06 17.22
N GLU A 523 47.37 -31.04 16.53
CA GLU A 523 46.94 -29.78 17.13
C GLU A 523 45.81 -30.00 18.14
N MET A 524 44.79 -30.80 17.79
CA MET A 524 43.71 -31.18 18.71
C MET A 524 44.24 -31.96 19.94
N GLN A 525 45.23 -32.84 19.76
CA GLN A 525 45.86 -33.54 20.89
C GLN A 525 46.64 -32.58 21.79
N MET A 526 47.37 -31.62 21.20
CA MET A 526 48.10 -30.59 21.95
C MET A 526 47.15 -29.67 22.73
N GLU A 527 46.06 -29.22 22.12
CA GLU A 527 45.02 -28.43 22.81
C GLU A 527 44.39 -29.22 23.95
N LYS A 528 44.06 -30.50 23.72
CA LYS A 528 43.50 -31.37 24.77
C LYS A 528 44.46 -31.54 25.95
N LEU A 529 45.75 -31.74 25.70
CA LEU A 529 46.78 -31.81 26.75
C LEU A 529 46.91 -30.47 27.49
N THR A 530 46.89 -29.36 26.76
CA THR A 530 46.97 -28.00 27.32
C THR A 530 45.77 -27.69 28.23
N LEU A 531 44.56 -28.12 27.85
CA LEU A 531 43.33 -27.93 28.62
C LEU A 531 43.20 -28.88 29.82
N GLN A 532 43.72 -30.11 29.72
CA GLN A 532 43.68 -31.10 30.80
C GLN A 532 44.82 -30.89 31.82
N GLY A 533 45.88 -30.17 31.43
CA GLY A 533 47.09 -29.99 32.22
C GLY A 533 47.99 -31.23 32.20
N ASP A 534 49.26 -31.06 32.55
CA ASP A 534 50.30 -32.10 32.49
C ASP A 534 50.17 -33.16 33.60
N TYR A 535 49.00 -33.80 33.75
CA TYR A 535 48.82 -34.90 34.68
C TYR A 535 48.60 -36.22 33.94
N ASN A 536 49.42 -37.21 34.27
CA ASN A 536 49.28 -38.57 33.77
C ASN A 536 48.17 -39.30 34.55
N GLN A 537 47.04 -39.61 33.89
CA GLN A 537 45.93 -40.38 34.49
C GLN A 537 46.38 -41.74 35.07
N SER A 538 47.47 -42.32 34.55
CA SER A 538 48.06 -43.58 35.05
C SER A 538 48.87 -43.43 36.34
N ARG A 539 49.43 -42.24 36.61
CA ARG A 539 50.27 -41.97 37.79
C ARG A 539 49.54 -41.21 38.88
N THR A 540 48.54 -40.41 38.52
CA THR A 540 47.96 -39.43 39.44
C THR A 540 46.44 -39.58 39.48
N LYS A 541 45.89 -39.91 40.65
CA LYS A 541 44.45 -39.93 40.90
C LYS A 541 44.01 -38.57 41.43
N VAL A 542 43.17 -37.87 40.67
CA VAL A 542 42.66 -36.55 41.05
C VAL A 542 41.56 -36.73 42.10
N LEU A 543 41.79 -36.27 43.33
CA LEU A 543 40.80 -36.25 44.39
C LEU A 543 39.94 -34.99 44.25
N HIS A 544 38.62 -35.17 44.12
CA HIS A 544 37.66 -34.08 44.09
C HIS A 544 36.62 -34.26 45.20
N MET A 545 35.96 -33.17 45.58
CA MET A 545 34.82 -33.24 46.51
C MET A 545 33.72 -34.13 45.91
N SER A 546 33.02 -34.89 46.77
CA SER A 546 31.92 -35.77 46.35
C SER A 546 30.83 -35.00 45.59
N LEU A 547 30.57 -33.75 46.00
CA LEU A 547 29.72 -32.79 45.30
C LEU A 547 30.58 -31.79 44.54
N ASN A 548 31.07 -32.17 43.36
CA ASN A 548 31.85 -31.28 42.50
C ASN A 548 30.91 -30.29 41.77
N PRO A 549 30.99 -28.96 42.03
CA PRO A 549 30.12 -27.98 41.39
C PRO A 549 30.23 -27.98 39.86
N ILE A 550 31.42 -28.27 39.31
CA ILE A 550 31.65 -28.34 37.86
C ILE A 550 31.01 -29.59 37.25
N SER A 551 31.06 -30.72 37.94
CA SER A 551 30.38 -31.95 37.48
C SER A 551 28.87 -31.77 37.50
N MET A 552 28.34 -31.13 38.56
CA MET A 552 26.93 -30.77 38.65
C MET A 552 26.50 -29.80 37.54
N ALA A 553 27.34 -28.81 37.21
CA ALA A 553 27.06 -27.88 36.12
C ALA A 553 27.05 -28.58 34.75
N ARG A 554 27.99 -29.49 34.49
CA ARG A 554 28.00 -30.30 33.27
C ARG A 554 26.80 -31.24 33.19
N GLN A 555 26.44 -31.88 34.29
CA GLN A 555 25.25 -32.73 34.36
C GLN A 555 23.99 -31.92 34.08
N ARG A 556 23.83 -30.73 34.67
CA ARG A 556 22.72 -29.81 34.37
C ARG A 556 22.71 -29.38 32.91
N GLN A 557 23.86 -29.06 32.33
CA GLN A 557 23.96 -28.72 30.92
C GLN A 557 23.54 -29.88 30.02
N HIS A 558 23.91 -31.12 30.35
CA HIS A 558 23.43 -32.30 29.63
C HIS A 558 21.92 -32.50 29.81
N GLU A 559 21.39 -32.40 31.03
CA GLU A 559 19.94 -32.48 31.30
C GLU A 559 19.16 -31.40 30.54
N ASP A 560 19.68 -30.17 30.46
CA ASP A 560 19.07 -29.09 29.69
C ASP A 560 19.18 -29.33 28.18
N HIS A 561 20.30 -29.88 27.69
CA HIS A 561 20.46 -30.23 26.28
C HIS A 561 19.48 -31.34 25.87
N ASP A 562 19.33 -32.38 26.70
CA ASP A 562 18.41 -33.48 26.47
C ASP A 562 16.96 -32.97 26.46
N ARG A 563 16.58 -32.09 27.41
CA ARG A 563 15.26 -31.43 27.42
C ARG A 563 15.02 -30.58 26.18
N LEU A 564 16.02 -29.81 25.73
CA LEU A 564 15.91 -29.01 24.51
C LEU A 564 15.82 -29.88 23.26
N GLN A 565 16.53 -31.02 23.21
CA GLN A 565 16.43 -31.98 22.12
C GLN A 565 15.04 -32.61 22.07
N GLU A 566 14.52 -33.09 23.20
CA GLU A 566 13.16 -33.61 23.32
C GLU A 566 12.11 -32.57 22.90
N GLU A 567 12.23 -31.32 23.34
CA GLU A 567 11.32 -30.24 22.94
C GLU A 567 11.44 -29.91 21.44
N CYS A 568 12.66 -29.91 20.88
CA CYS A 568 12.90 -29.67 19.47
C CYS A 568 12.32 -30.79 18.60
N GLU A 569 12.47 -32.06 19.00
CA GLU A 569 11.85 -33.20 18.33
C GLU A 569 10.33 -33.11 18.40
N ARG A 570 9.79 -32.73 19.55
CA ARG A 570 8.35 -32.51 19.77
C ARG A 570 7.81 -31.37 18.89
N LEU A 571 8.51 -30.24 18.79
CA LEU A 571 8.15 -29.12 17.92
C LEU A 571 8.27 -29.47 16.43
N ARG A 572 9.33 -30.20 16.04
CA ARG A 572 9.44 -30.73 14.68
C ARG A 572 8.26 -31.65 14.38
N GLY A 573 7.89 -32.55 15.29
CA GLY A 573 6.70 -33.40 15.17
C GLY A 573 5.41 -32.61 14.98
N LEU A 574 5.21 -31.53 15.75
CA LEU A 574 4.06 -30.62 15.62
C LEU A 574 4.02 -29.96 14.25
N VAL A 575 5.15 -29.42 13.77
CA VAL A 575 5.26 -28.79 12.44
C VAL A 575 4.95 -29.79 11.34
N HIS A 576 5.49 -31.01 11.42
CA HIS A 576 5.21 -32.07 10.44
C HIS A 576 3.75 -32.55 10.45
N ALA A 577 3.05 -32.46 11.59
CA ALA A 577 1.63 -32.77 11.68
C ALA A 577 0.76 -31.65 11.07
N LEU A 578 1.11 -30.39 11.35
CA LEU A 578 0.45 -29.20 10.80
C LEU A 578 0.63 -29.09 9.28
N GLU A 579 1.84 -29.34 8.75
CA GLU A 579 2.13 -29.32 7.31
C GLU A 579 1.38 -30.42 6.55
N ARG A 580 1.19 -31.59 7.17
CA ARG A 580 0.40 -32.69 6.57
C ARG A 580 -1.11 -32.50 6.71
N GLY A 581 -1.57 -31.47 7.43
CA GLY A 581 -2.99 -31.24 7.71
C GLY A 581 -3.65 -32.37 8.51
N GLY A 582 -2.86 -33.19 9.20
CA GLY A 582 -3.34 -34.31 10.00
C GLY A 582 -3.73 -33.87 11.43
N PRO A 583 -4.59 -34.65 12.13
CA PRO A 583 -4.93 -34.36 13.52
C PRO A 583 -3.67 -34.40 14.40
N ILE A 584 -3.52 -33.38 15.25
CA ILE A 584 -2.40 -33.22 16.18
C ILE A 584 -2.46 -34.39 17.19
N PRO A 585 -1.39 -35.18 17.37
CA PRO A 585 -1.38 -36.24 18.38
C PRO A 585 -1.63 -35.67 19.77
N ALA A 586 -2.46 -36.34 20.59
CA ALA A 586 -2.92 -35.82 21.89
C ALA A 586 -1.79 -35.38 22.83
N ASP A 587 -0.63 -36.04 22.81
CA ASP A 587 0.55 -35.67 23.61
C ASP A 587 1.15 -34.31 23.22
N LEU A 588 0.93 -33.86 21.97
CA LEU A 588 1.39 -32.59 21.41
C LEU A 588 0.37 -31.46 21.59
N GLU A 589 -0.90 -31.78 21.84
CA GLU A 589 -1.97 -30.78 22.03
C GLU A 589 -1.73 -29.90 23.26
N ALA A 590 -1.14 -30.43 24.35
CA ALA A 590 -0.92 -29.66 25.58
C ALA A 590 0.02 -28.45 25.41
N ALA A 591 0.93 -28.45 24.43
CA ALA A 591 1.73 -27.26 24.11
C ALA A 591 1.17 -26.42 22.96
N SER A 592 0.14 -26.91 22.27
CA SER A 592 -0.61 -26.08 21.31
C SER A 592 -1.45 -25.01 22.01
N SER A 593 -1.58 -25.07 23.34
CA SER A 593 -2.14 -24.02 24.21
C SER A 593 -1.25 -22.77 24.30
N LEU A 594 -0.81 -22.26 23.15
CA LEU A 594 -0.49 -20.84 23.01
C LEU A 594 -1.77 -20.01 23.21
N PRO A 595 -1.67 -18.77 23.73
CA PRO A 595 -2.82 -17.92 24.07
C PRO A 595 -3.78 -17.64 22.91
N SER A 596 -3.38 -17.88 21.66
CA SER A 596 -4.27 -17.84 20.49
C SER A 596 -5.44 -18.83 20.59
N SER A 597 -5.32 -19.93 21.33
CA SER A 597 -6.43 -20.86 21.55
C SER A 597 -7.58 -20.22 22.35
N LYS A 598 -7.28 -19.31 23.29
CA LYS A 598 -8.33 -18.59 24.05
C LYS A 598 -9.04 -17.55 23.19
N GLU A 599 -8.29 -16.77 22.41
CA GLU A 599 -8.87 -15.77 21.50
C GLU A 599 -9.69 -16.42 20.38
N VAL A 600 -9.20 -17.53 19.82
CA VAL A 600 -9.94 -18.32 18.82
C VAL A 600 -11.19 -18.96 19.45
N ALA A 601 -11.10 -19.47 20.68
CA ALA A 601 -12.27 -19.99 21.40
C ALA A 601 -13.30 -18.88 21.69
N GLU A 602 -12.86 -17.68 22.05
CA GLU A 602 -13.73 -16.53 22.33
C GLU A 602 -14.37 -15.97 21.07
N LEU A 603 -13.63 -15.89 19.96
CA LEU A 603 -14.16 -15.53 18.64
C LEU A 603 -15.15 -16.59 18.11
N ARG A 604 -14.84 -17.89 18.25
CA ARG A 604 -15.78 -18.97 17.91
C ARG A 604 -17.05 -18.87 18.74
N LYS A 605 -16.93 -18.62 20.04
CA LYS A 605 -18.09 -18.41 20.92
C LYS A 605 -18.89 -17.16 20.54
N GLN A 606 -18.23 -16.08 20.08
CA GLN A 606 -18.91 -14.89 19.57
C GLN A 606 -19.65 -15.18 18.26
N VAL A 607 -19.02 -15.90 17.31
CA VAL A 607 -19.65 -16.31 16.04
C VAL A 607 -20.84 -17.24 16.31
N GLU A 608 -20.68 -18.28 17.13
CA GLU A 608 -21.78 -19.16 17.53
C GLU A 608 -22.91 -18.38 18.21
N SER A 609 -22.59 -17.42 19.07
CA SER A 609 -23.60 -16.56 19.71
C SER A 609 -24.32 -15.64 18.72
N ALA A 610 -23.61 -15.15 17.70
CA ALA A 610 -24.15 -14.29 16.65
C ALA A 610 -25.01 -15.08 15.66
N GLU A 611 -24.57 -16.28 15.29
CA GLU A 611 -25.33 -17.22 14.48
C GLU A 611 -26.60 -17.67 15.21
N LEU A 612 -26.50 -18.02 16.49
CA LEU A 612 -27.66 -18.38 17.32
C LEU A 612 -28.62 -17.19 17.46
N LYS A 613 -28.11 -15.96 17.64
CA LYS A 613 -28.94 -14.75 17.64
C LYS A 613 -29.62 -14.54 16.29
N ASN A 614 -28.92 -14.73 15.17
CA ASN A 614 -29.49 -14.60 13.83
C ASN A 614 -30.53 -15.69 13.53
N GLN A 615 -30.30 -16.93 13.95
CA GLN A 615 -31.27 -18.03 13.84
C GLN A 615 -32.52 -17.71 14.65
N ARG A 616 -32.36 -17.32 15.93
CA ARG A 616 -33.48 -16.88 16.77
C ARG A 616 -34.21 -15.68 16.18
N LEU A 617 -33.49 -14.70 15.62
CA LEU A 617 -34.10 -13.54 14.99
C LEU A 617 -34.92 -13.96 13.76
N LYS A 618 -34.40 -14.86 12.92
CA LYS A 618 -35.14 -15.43 11.77
C LYS A 618 -36.38 -16.20 12.22
N GLU A 619 -36.27 -17.03 13.24
CA GLU A 619 -37.40 -17.79 13.81
C GLU A 619 -38.47 -16.85 14.39
N VAL A 620 -38.06 -15.80 15.12
CA VAL A 620 -38.96 -14.79 15.70
C VAL A 620 -39.63 -13.97 14.58
N PHE A 621 -38.89 -13.56 13.55
CA PHE A 621 -39.48 -12.85 12.41
C PHE A 621 -40.46 -13.75 11.64
N GLN A 622 -40.13 -15.02 11.43
CA GLN A 622 -40.99 -15.97 10.75
C GLN A 622 -42.27 -16.26 11.53
N THR A 623 -42.18 -16.41 12.85
CA THR A 623 -43.36 -16.57 13.71
C THR A 623 -44.19 -15.29 13.79
N LYS A 624 -43.57 -14.11 13.93
CA LYS A 624 -44.28 -12.83 13.97
C LYS A 624 -44.93 -12.45 12.64
N ILE A 625 -44.29 -12.73 11.49
CA ILE A 625 -44.91 -12.48 10.19
C ILE A 625 -46.05 -13.46 9.92
N GLN A 626 -45.94 -14.73 10.36
CA GLN A 626 -47.03 -15.69 10.28
C GLN A 626 -48.22 -15.28 11.17
N GLU A 627 -47.94 -14.84 12.40
CA GLU A 627 -48.95 -14.29 13.31
C GLU A 627 -49.63 -13.06 12.69
N PHE A 628 -48.85 -12.12 12.16
CA PHE A 628 -49.37 -10.94 11.48
C PHE A 628 -50.23 -11.31 10.26
N ARG A 629 -49.76 -12.22 9.39
CA ARG A 629 -50.54 -12.72 8.26
C ARG A 629 -51.83 -13.38 8.70
N LYS A 630 -51.81 -14.17 9.78
CA LYS A 630 -53.00 -14.82 10.34
C LYS A 630 -53.99 -13.79 10.91
N VAL A 631 -53.50 -12.74 11.57
CA VAL A 631 -54.33 -11.64 12.07
C VAL A 631 -54.95 -10.87 10.90
N CYS A 632 -54.16 -10.49 9.90
CA CYS A 632 -54.66 -9.85 8.69
C CYS A 632 -55.73 -10.71 8.01
N TYR A 633 -55.46 -12.01 7.80
CA TYR A 633 -56.42 -12.95 7.22
C TYR A 633 -57.72 -13.05 8.03
N THR A 634 -57.63 -13.03 9.36
CA THR A 634 -58.80 -13.11 10.24
C THR A 634 -59.63 -11.82 10.25
N LEU A 635 -58.96 -10.65 10.22
CA LEU A 635 -59.62 -9.35 10.28
C LEU A 635 -60.18 -8.90 8.93
N THR A 636 -59.45 -9.13 7.84
CA THR A 636 -59.85 -8.69 6.50
C THR A 636 -60.61 -9.76 5.74
N GLY A 637 -60.43 -11.04 6.10
CA GLY A 637 -60.97 -12.17 5.34
C GLY A 637 -60.12 -12.54 4.12
N TYR A 638 -58.95 -11.94 3.89
CA TYR A 638 -58.11 -12.19 2.70
C TYR A 638 -56.69 -12.62 3.07
N GLN A 639 -56.23 -13.71 2.46
CA GLN A 639 -54.85 -14.17 2.56
C GLN A 639 -54.03 -13.50 1.46
N ILE A 640 -52.96 -12.80 1.83
CA ILE A 640 -52.08 -12.07 0.91
C ILE A 640 -50.75 -12.82 0.77
N ASP A 641 -50.50 -13.37 -0.41
CA ASP A 641 -49.26 -14.05 -0.76
C ASP A 641 -48.49 -13.27 -1.83
N VAL A 642 -47.17 -13.17 -1.68
CA VAL A 642 -46.29 -12.50 -2.65
C VAL A 642 -45.84 -13.53 -3.69
N THR A 643 -46.17 -13.32 -4.97
CA THR A 643 -45.87 -14.27 -6.04
C THR A 643 -44.54 -13.97 -6.74
N THR A 644 -44.39 -12.76 -7.26
CA THR A 644 -43.20 -12.24 -7.96
C THR A 644 -42.93 -10.81 -7.46
N GLU A 645 -41.83 -10.21 -7.90
CA GLU A 645 -41.52 -8.81 -7.54
C GLU A 645 -42.70 -7.89 -7.88
N SER A 646 -43.32 -7.32 -6.84
CA SER A 646 -44.45 -6.37 -6.91
C SER A 646 -45.84 -6.93 -7.27
N GLN A 647 -46.05 -8.24 -7.21
CA GLN A 647 -47.37 -8.87 -7.39
C GLN A 647 -47.84 -9.58 -6.13
N TYR A 648 -49.12 -9.36 -5.79
CA TYR A 648 -49.76 -9.87 -4.59
C TYR A 648 -51.01 -10.67 -4.98
N ARG A 649 -51.05 -11.94 -4.58
CA ARG A 649 -52.21 -12.80 -4.71
C ARG A 649 -53.06 -12.68 -3.46
N LEU A 650 -54.34 -12.36 -3.64
CA LEU A 650 -55.35 -12.29 -2.61
C LEU A 650 -56.30 -13.48 -2.76
N THR A 651 -56.38 -14.30 -1.74
CA THR A 651 -57.33 -15.42 -1.66
C THR A 651 -58.35 -15.13 -0.57
N SER A 652 -59.64 -15.13 -0.91
CA SER A 652 -60.72 -14.87 0.05
C SER A 652 -60.91 -16.07 0.99
N ARG A 653 -61.29 -15.81 2.24
CA ARG A 653 -61.74 -16.83 3.20
C ARG A 653 -63.02 -17.53 2.75
N TYR A 654 -63.85 -16.83 1.98
CA TYR A 654 -65.12 -17.34 1.46
C TYR A 654 -65.03 -17.75 -0.01
N ALA A 655 -63.81 -18.02 -0.52
CA ALA A 655 -63.61 -18.53 -1.87
C ALA A 655 -64.40 -19.83 -2.10
N GLU A 656 -65.09 -19.95 -3.24
CA GLU A 656 -65.87 -21.14 -3.60
C GLU A 656 -64.96 -22.26 -4.10
N HIS A 657 -63.90 -21.90 -4.81
CA HIS A 657 -62.85 -22.80 -5.29
C HIS A 657 -61.46 -22.38 -4.83
N GLN A 658 -60.55 -23.34 -4.64
CA GLN A 658 -59.16 -23.06 -4.25
C GLN A 658 -58.39 -22.22 -5.29
N THR A 659 -58.91 -22.14 -6.52
CA THR A 659 -58.38 -21.34 -7.63
C THR A 659 -58.87 -19.89 -7.62
N ASP A 660 -59.88 -19.57 -6.82
CA ASP A 660 -60.49 -18.23 -6.78
C ASP A 660 -59.58 -17.25 -6.06
N CYS A 661 -58.81 -16.50 -6.86
CA CYS A 661 -57.88 -15.52 -6.36
C CYS A 661 -57.93 -14.23 -7.18
N LEU A 662 -57.65 -13.12 -6.52
CA LEU A 662 -57.49 -11.81 -7.11
C LEU A 662 -56.00 -11.49 -7.13
N ILE A 663 -55.46 -11.03 -8.26
CA ILE A 663 -54.04 -10.68 -8.35
C ILE A 663 -53.93 -9.15 -8.47
N PHE A 664 -53.22 -8.54 -7.53
CA PHE A 664 -52.93 -7.11 -7.54
C PHE A 664 -51.46 -6.87 -7.88
N LYS A 665 -51.21 -5.93 -8.78
CA LYS A 665 -49.86 -5.46 -9.12
C LYS A 665 -49.66 -4.07 -8.55
N ALA A 666 -48.56 -3.87 -7.84
CA ALA A 666 -48.15 -2.55 -7.38
C ALA A 666 -47.46 -1.81 -8.55
N THR A 667 -48.03 -0.67 -8.96
CA THR A 667 -47.52 0.16 -10.06
C THR A 667 -46.93 1.44 -9.48
N GLY A 668 -45.59 1.58 -9.54
CA GLY A 668 -44.83 2.75 -9.10
C GLY A 668 -43.74 2.45 -8.07
N PRO A 669 -42.73 3.33 -7.90
CA PRO A 669 -41.53 3.10 -7.06
C PRO A 669 -41.84 2.93 -5.56
N SER A 670 -42.97 3.45 -5.11
CA SER A 670 -43.41 3.38 -3.70
C SER A 670 -44.52 2.35 -3.47
N GLY A 671 -44.92 1.58 -4.50
CA GLY A 671 -46.02 0.62 -4.43
C GLY A 671 -47.40 1.21 -4.08
N SER A 672 -47.59 2.53 -4.28
CA SER A 672 -48.77 3.26 -3.78
C SER A 672 -50.05 3.06 -4.58
N LYS A 673 -49.95 2.72 -5.88
CA LYS A 673 -51.11 2.39 -6.71
C LYS A 673 -51.16 0.89 -6.95
N MET A 674 -52.25 0.26 -6.54
CA MET A 674 -52.51 -1.16 -6.78
C MET A 674 -53.48 -1.28 -7.96
N GLN A 675 -53.15 -2.11 -8.95
CA GLN A 675 -54.01 -2.43 -10.08
C GLN A 675 -54.46 -3.88 -9.99
N LEU A 676 -55.77 -4.12 -10.14
CA LEU A 676 -56.31 -5.47 -10.24
C LEU A 676 -56.00 -6.03 -11.64
N LEU A 677 -55.35 -7.19 -11.70
CA LEU A 677 -55.16 -7.96 -12.93
C LEU A 677 -56.36 -8.89 -13.14
N GLU A 678 -56.75 -9.10 -14.40
CA GLU A 678 -57.80 -10.04 -14.73
C GLU A 678 -57.43 -11.46 -14.33
N THR A 679 -58.29 -12.09 -13.53
CA THR A 679 -58.27 -13.52 -13.19
C THR A 679 -59.60 -14.16 -13.61
N GLU A 680 -59.66 -15.50 -13.66
CA GLU A 680 -60.92 -16.21 -13.91
C GLU A 680 -62.01 -15.82 -12.90
N PHE A 681 -61.60 -15.62 -11.64
CA PHE A 681 -62.49 -15.16 -10.58
C PHE A 681 -62.92 -13.70 -10.73
N SER A 682 -62.03 -12.78 -11.13
CA SER A 682 -62.40 -11.37 -11.32
C SER A 682 -63.47 -11.20 -12.41
N ARG A 683 -63.56 -12.12 -13.38
CA ARG A 683 -64.62 -12.13 -14.40
C ARG A 683 -66.01 -12.49 -13.85
N SER A 684 -66.10 -13.12 -12.69
CA SER A 684 -67.36 -13.55 -12.09
C SER A 684 -68.10 -12.44 -11.32
N VAL A 685 -67.44 -11.32 -11.04
CA VAL A 685 -67.94 -10.19 -10.22
C VAL A 685 -67.83 -8.83 -10.94
N PRO A 686 -68.31 -8.69 -12.20
CA PRO A 686 -68.14 -7.46 -12.98
C PRO A 686 -68.88 -6.26 -12.38
N GLU A 687 -70.06 -6.48 -11.81
CA GLU A 687 -70.90 -5.42 -11.22
C GLU A 687 -70.20 -4.75 -10.02
N LEU A 688 -69.55 -5.54 -9.16
CA LEU A 688 -68.77 -5.02 -8.03
C LEU A 688 -67.53 -4.25 -8.50
N ILE A 689 -66.85 -4.73 -9.54
CA ILE A 689 -65.67 -4.07 -10.11
C ILE A 689 -66.08 -2.70 -10.69
N GLU A 690 -67.16 -2.65 -11.46
CA GLU A 690 -67.63 -1.41 -12.08
C GLU A 690 -68.08 -0.38 -11.03
N LEU A 691 -68.83 -0.81 -10.01
CA LEU A 691 -69.28 0.07 -8.94
C LEU A 691 -68.12 0.55 -8.05
N HIS A 692 -67.31 -0.36 -7.51
CA HIS A 692 -66.36 -0.02 -6.45
C HIS A 692 -64.96 0.35 -6.94
N LEU A 693 -64.50 -0.22 -8.06
CA LEU A 693 -63.17 0.07 -8.61
C LEU A 693 -63.21 1.15 -9.70
N LEU A 694 -64.23 1.17 -10.58
CA LEU A 694 -64.32 2.18 -11.65
C LEU A 694 -65.03 3.47 -11.20
N GLN A 695 -66.17 3.38 -10.51
CA GLN A 695 -66.91 4.57 -10.09
C GLN A 695 -66.41 5.17 -8.77
N GLN A 696 -66.10 4.32 -7.78
CA GLN A 696 -65.69 4.77 -6.44
C GLN A 696 -64.17 4.80 -6.22
N ASP A 697 -63.37 4.21 -7.11
CA ASP A 697 -61.90 4.11 -7.04
C ASP A 697 -61.38 3.65 -5.65
N SER A 698 -62.06 2.67 -5.04
CA SER A 698 -61.75 2.20 -3.68
C SER A 698 -61.63 0.67 -3.62
N ILE A 699 -60.38 0.18 -3.58
CA ILE A 699 -60.07 -1.24 -3.39
C ILE A 699 -60.62 -1.78 -2.05
N PRO A 700 -60.49 -1.08 -0.91
CA PRO A 700 -61.09 -1.55 0.34
C PRO A 700 -62.62 -1.68 0.25
N ALA A 701 -63.30 -0.75 -0.42
CA ALA A 701 -64.75 -0.84 -0.63
C ALA A 701 -65.10 -2.07 -1.49
N PHE A 702 -64.38 -2.29 -2.59
CA PHE A 702 -64.53 -3.47 -3.44
C PHE A 702 -64.34 -4.78 -2.66
N LEU A 703 -63.24 -4.91 -1.91
CA LEU A 703 -62.97 -6.11 -1.12
C LEU A 703 -64.02 -6.32 -0.03
N SER A 704 -64.53 -5.26 0.60
CA SER A 704 -65.59 -5.38 1.62
C SER A 704 -66.91 -5.85 1.02
N ALA A 705 -67.32 -5.30 -0.14
CA ALA A 705 -68.52 -5.73 -0.84
C ALA A 705 -68.41 -7.17 -1.35
N LEU A 706 -67.25 -7.55 -1.91
CA LEU A 706 -66.97 -8.91 -2.35
C LEU A 706 -66.97 -9.91 -1.19
N THR A 707 -66.52 -9.50 0.00
CA THR A 707 -66.60 -10.35 1.21
C THR A 707 -68.04 -10.61 1.61
N ILE A 708 -68.90 -9.59 1.57
CA ILE A 708 -70.33 -9.71 1.89
C ILE A 708 -71.03 -10.59 0.86
N GLU A 709 -70.73 -10.40 -0.43
CA GLU A 709 -71.33 -11.20 -1.50
C GLU A 709 -70.95 -12.68 -1.38
N LEU A 710 -69.66 -13.00 -1.24
CA LEU A 710 -69.21 -14.38 -1.07
C LEU A 710 -69.77 -15.04 0.20
N PHE A 711 -69.83 -14.29 1.31
CA PHE A 711 -70.46 -14.78 2.54
C PHE A 711 -71.95 -15.09 2.34
N SER A 712 -72.68 -14.23 1.62
CA SER A 712 -74.09 -14.45 1.30
C SER A 712 -74.32 -15.68 0.42
N ARG A 713 -73.42 -15.95 -0.54
CA ARG A 713 -73.48 -17.15 -1.41
C ARG A 713 -73.24 -18.44 -0.63
N GLN A 714 -72.33 -18.45 0.35
CA GLN A 714 -72.10 -19.63 1.20
C GLN A 714 -73.21 -19.88 2.24
N THR A 715 -73.91 -18.84 2.68
CA THR A 715 -74.98 -18.94 3.71
C THR A 715 -76.38 -19.10 3.14
N SER A 716 -76.56 -19.00 1.81
CA SER A 716 -77.85 -19.13 1.12
C SER A 716 -78.16 -20.55 0.61
N ILE A 717 -77.55 -21.57 1.21
CA ILE A 717 -78.02 -22.97 1.21
C ILE A 717 -78.73 -23.21 2.55
#